data_AF-A0A2U1TFS8-F1
#
_entry.id   AF-A0A2U1TFS8-F1
#
_cell.length_a   1.000
_cell.length_b   1.000
_cell.length_c   1.000
_cell.angle_alpha   90.00
_cell.angle_beta   90.00
_cell.angle_gamma   90.00
#
_symmetry.space_group_name_H-M   'P 1'
#
loop_
_entity.id
_entity.type
_entity.pdbx_description
1 polymer ?
#
loop_
_entity_poly.entity_id
_entity_poly.type
_entity_poly.pdbx_seq_one_letter_code
_entity_poly.pdbx_strand_id
1 'polypeptide(L)'
;MKSPTIDHIDPEVRLSPRRRLFAGAVVVALAWSVLTPLAAPAVAATTEVVLSPTAATWTSARLPGTPLGDKPYLSASSSQDTSYLKFDGKQFAGKKVVKASLELSVSFSTATAGGVVAYPTSTTWSESSLTHQNRPALGPTALNTALVLAKTGARLSVPLSDLSAVSATQMAFGLRYSQQYVSNNFSLAQSDLPKLRVTVEDAAIAKPVAPPVVPPVGTNGKKVFAHYFPPYPISIDNAAPANDYYEKNYLTVDGEGGIHASYGGLLRDRPETRAPLSGSDWRVQDLKTEVRQAMAAGIDGFTLNIMGLSGRNWDASINLMKAAAAVSPDFTIIPMIDGTASIGSQSATAIATKLAELYQYSSAERASNGEYALSSFKAENKGVSWWSSIIQALKSRNIPVTFTAIFLNASDANMKAFAPISDGVGNWGTRTVATVTGGPNNAARAHAMGLEWMAPVAVQDVRARSFIYDESGNTETLRATWNRAIDEGADSVQIATWNDYSESTHFAPSVAHGSAFLDISRHYAAEFKTGKFTISDDAIYVTHRIHAVAAVPQITLTKPMSPTLSGNGTPPRDTVEVLTLLKAAASVTVTVGGKAVSYNAPAGVFAKTFPLAVGKVSATASRNGAAIDSVVSPHTVVTRPLVQDLQYYASSSRD
;
A
#
# COMPACT_ATOMS: atom_id res chain seq x y z
N MET A 1 48.24 -4.38 -30.67
CA MET A 1 49.70 -4.40 -30.41
C MET A 1 50.34 -3.26 -31.19
N LYS A 2 51.21 -2.49 -30.54
CA LYS A 2 52.04 -1.35 -31.01
C LYS A 2 51.39 0.04 -31.11
N SER A 3 51.69 0.82 -30.07
CA SER A 3 51.91 2.29 -30.04
C SER A 3 53.13 2.66 -30.92
N PRO A 4 53.31 3.94 -31.35
CA PRO A 4 53.98 4.91 -30.47
C PRO A 4 53.56 6.41 -30.57
N THR A 5 53.64 7.02 -29.39
CA THR A 5 54.02 8.38 -28.91
C THR A 5 54.55 9.53 -29.81
N ILE A 6 54.08 10.75 -29.44
CA ILE A 6 54.75 12.06 -29.14
C ILE A 6 54.42 13.33 -29.98
N ASP A 7 53.92 14.32 -29.23
CA ASP A 7 53.98 15.81 -29.21
C ASP A 7 53.42 16.79 -30.29
N HIS A 8 52.40 17.53 -29.81
CA HIS A 8 52.12 19.00 -29.81
C HIS A 8 52.28 19.91 -31.05
N ILE A 9 51.25 20.77 -31.30
CA ILE A 9 51.27 22.26 -31.27
C ILE A 9 49.86 22.88 -31.60
N ASP A 10 49.31 23.64 -30.62
CA ASP A 10 48.47 24.89 -30.60
C ASP A 10 47.17 25.11 -31.44
N PRO A 11 46.31 26.15 -31.16
CA PRO A 11 46.43 27.29 -30.19
C PRO A 11 45.15 27.64 -29.35
N GLU A 12 45.30 28.46 -28.29
CA GLU A 12 44.70 29.81 -28.14
C GLU A 12 44.58 30.36 -26.69
N VAL A 13 45.49 31.29 -26.38
CA VAL A 13 45.28 32.68 -25.90
C VAL A 13 44.36 32.97 -24.67
N ARG A 14 45.07 33.27 -23.56
CA ARG A 14 44.96 34.38 -22.58
C ARG A 14 43.65 34.60 -21.81
N LEU A 15 43.78 34.71 -20.48
CA LEU A 15 43.96 36.01 -19.79
C LEU A 15 44.23 35.80 -18.27
N SER A 16 45.16 36.59 -17.74
CA SER A 16 45.28 36.94 -16.31
C SER A 16 44.95 38.44 -16.19
N PRO A 17 44.63 39.01 -15.00
CA PRO A 17 45.70 39.35 -14.05
C PRO A 17 45.35 39.46 -12.54
N ARG A 18 46.39 39.19 -11.74
CA ARG A 18 46.90 39.93 -10.55
C ARG A 18 46.04 40.18 -9.29
N ARG A 19 46.58 39.63 -8.19
CA ARG A 19 46.40 39.94 -6.76
C ARG A 19 46.77 41.37 -6.37
N ARG A 20 46.12 41.90 -5.32
CA ARG A 20 46.76 42.67 -4.24
C ARG A 20 46.10 42.39 -2.88
N LEU A 21 46.94 42.15 -1.88
CA LEU A 21 46.62 42.03 -0.45
C LEU A 21 46.20 43.38 0.14
N PHE A 22 45.31 43.35 1.13
CA PHE A 22 45.33 44.26 2.27
C PHE A 22 44.95 43.50 3.55
N ALA A 23 45.86 43.53 4.52
CA ALA A 23 45.65 43.14 5.90
C ALA A 23 45.30 44.40 6.72
N GLY A 24 44.39 44.29 7.69
CA GLY A 24 44.12 45.39 8.61
C GLY A 24 43.02 45.12 9.63
N ALA A 25 43.46 44.94 10.87
CA ALA A 25 42.77 45.22 12.13
C ALA A 25 41.65 44.28 12.64
N VAL A 26 42.03 43.57 13.70
CA VAL A 26 41.25 42.84 14.68
C VAL A 26 40.39 43.80 15.52
N VAL A 27 39.10 43.48 15.69
CA VAL A 27 38.29 43.93 16.83
C VAL A 27 37.81 42.67 17.55
N VAL A 28 38.31 42.48 18.76
CA VAL A 28 37.91 41.42 19.69
C VAL A 28 36.57 41.82 20.31
N ALA A 29 35.49 41.16 19.89
CA ALA A 29 34.23 41.13 20.63
C ALA A 29 34.11 39.78 21.33
N LEU A 30 34.52 39.74 22.60
CA LEU A 30 34.26 38.64 23.52
C LEU A 30 32.76 38.62 23.84
N ALA A 31 31.98 37.94 23.00
CA ALA A 31 30.63 37.53 23.35
C ALA A 31 30.72 36.21 24.11
N TRP A 32 30.50 36.26 25.43
CA TRP A 32 30.16 35.06 26.20
C TRP A 32 28.80 34.56 25.72
N SER A 33 28.79 33.68 24.72
CA SER A 33 27.65 32.84 24.45
C SER A 33 27.57 31.79 25.56
N VAL A 34 26.56 31.93 26.40
CA VAL A 34 26.10 30.87 27.29
C VAL A 34 25.95 29.61 26.43
N LEU A 35 26.78 28.60 26.66
CA LEU A 35 26.58 27.25 26.18
C LEU A 35 25.27 26.75 26.81
N THR A 36 24.14 27.03 26.17
CA THR A 36 22.97 26.18 26.34
C THR A 36 23.35 24.82 25.75
N PRO A 37 23.30 23.72 26.52
CA PRO A 37 23.54 22.41 25.95
C PRO A 37 22.55 22.22 24.80
N LEU A 38 23.05 21.84 23.62
CA LEU A 38 22.20 21.36 22.53
C LEU A 38 21.26 20.29 23.10
N ALA A 39 19.95 20.48 22.94
CA ALA A 39 19.02 19.38 23.09
C ALA A 39 19.40 18.32 22.04
N ALA A 40 19.71 17.11 22.51
CA ALA A 40 19.88 15.93 21.69
C ALA A 40 18.67 15.78 20.74
N PRO A 41 18.84 15.13 19.56
CA PRO A 41 17.75 14.94 18.61
C PRO A 41 16.53 14.37 19.34
N ALA A 42 15.35 14.96 19.11
CA ALA A 42 14.11 14.50 19.72
C ALA A 42 13.82 13.08 19.22
N VAL A 43 14.27 12.09 19.97
CA VAL A 43 13.73 10.74 19.97
C VAL A 43 12.23 10.91 20.16
N ALA A 44 11.40 10.24 19.35
CA ALA A 44 9.96 10.23 19.56
C ALA A 44 9.71 9.96 21.06
N ALA A 45 9.00 10.88 21.73
CA ALA A 45 8.86 10.83 23.17
C ALA A 45 8.09 9.55 23.54
N THR A 46 8.81 8.54 24.01
CA THR A 46 8.20 7.32 24.53
C THR A 46 7.69 7.63 25.93
N THR A 47 6.43 7.34 26.17
CA THR A 47 5.83 7.42 27.49
C THR A 47 5.67 6.01 28.04
N GLU A 48 6.05 5.82 29.29
CA GLU A 48 5.78 4.58 29.99
C GLU A 48 4.46 4.68 30.73
N VAL A 49 3.56 3.75 30.44
CA VAL A 49 2.26 3.62 31.10
C VAL A 49 2.28 2.33 31.92
N VAL A 50 1.89 2.43 33.18
CA VAL A 50 1.87 1.31 34.11
C VAL A 50 0.42 1.06 34.54
N LEU A 51 -0.12 -0.09 34.17
CA LEU A 51 -1.47 -0.49 34.54
C LEU A 51 -1.45 -1.46 35.71
N SER A 52 -2.28 -1.21 36.71
CA SER A 52 -2.67 -2.21 37.71
C SER A 52 -3.82 -3.07 37.16
N PRO A 53 -3.92 -4.34 37.56
CA PRO A 53 -5.00 -5.19 37.12
C PRO A 53 -6.34 -4.65 37.63
N THR A 54 -7.34 -4.61 36.76
CA THR A 54 -8.73 -4.35 37.17
C THR A 54 -9.38 -5.59 37.77
N ALA A 55 -8.77 -6.76 37.56
CA ALA A 55 -9.09 -8.01 38.22
C ALA A 55 -7.89 -8.98 38.10
N ALA A 56 -7.60 -9.72 39.16
CA ALA A 56 -6.55 -10.71 39.25
C ALA A 56 -7.03 -11.89 40.12
N THR A 57 -7.00 -13.10 39.57
CA THR A 57 -7.32 -14.33 40.31
C THR A 57 -6.56 -15.51 39.70
N TRP A 58 -6.72 -16.70 40.26
CA TRP A 58 -6.18 -17.92 39.68
C TRP A 58 -7.17 -19.06 39.85
N THR A 59 -6.96 -20.12 39.08
CA THR A 59 -7.77 -21.35 39.17
C THR A 59 -6.86 -22.53 39.41
N SER A 60 -7.38 -23.56 40.08
CA SER A 60 -6.63 -24.80 40.33
C SER A 60 -7.44 -26.02 39.89
N ALA A 61 -6.82 -26.92 39.13
CA ALA A 61 -7.38 -28.23 38.82
C ALA A 61 -7.65 -29.07 40.08
N ARG A 62 -6.94 -28.77 41.17
CA ARG A 62 -7.12 -29.40 42.49
C ARG A 62 -8.36 -28.93 43.23
N LEU A 63 -8.89 -27.76 42.88
CA LEU A 63 -10.10 -27.16 43.45
C LEU A 63 -11.03 -26.72 42.31
N PRO A 64 -11.55 -27.65 41.50
CA PRO A 64 -12.01 -27.31 40.17
C PRO A 64 -13.29 -26.45 40.15
N GLY A 65 -14.11 -26.51 41.22
CA GLY A 65 -15.34 -25.74 41.38
C GLY A 65 -15.24 -24.55 42.34
N THR A 66 -14.05 -24.23 42.86
CA THR A 66 -13.87 -23.20 43.90
C THR A 66 -13.29 -21.92 43.28
N PRO A 67 -13.98 -20.77 43.40
CA PRO A 67 -13.38 -19.47 43.09
C PRO A 67 -12.28 -19.12 44.09
N LEU A 68 -11.16 -18.57 43.60
CA LEU A 68 -9.99 -18.25 44.44
C LEU A 68 -9.65 -16.74 44.42
N GLY A 69 -10.60 -15.89 44.01
CA GLY A 69 -10.42 -14.43 43.96
C GLY A 69 -10.24 -13.75 45.31
N ASP A 70 -10.52 -14.45 46.42
CA ASP A 70 -10.34 -13.95 47.79
C ASP A 70 -8.90 -14.15 48.33
N LYS A 71 -8.04 -14.87 47.60
CA LYS A 71 -6.69 -15.19 48.06
C LYS A 71 -5.73 -14.02 47.85
N PRO A 72 -4.81 -13.76 48.79
CA PRO A 72 -3.88 -12.63 48.70
C PRO A 72 -2.69 -12.90 47.77
N TYR A 73 -2.80 -13.90 46.88
CA TYR A 73 -1.76 -14.29 45.95
C TYR A 73 -2.34 -14.99 44.71
N LEU A 74 -1.56 -14.99 43.63
CA LEU A 74 -1.77 -15.75 42.40
C LEU A 74 -0.89 -16.99 42.39
N SER A 75 -1.36 -18.09 41.79
CA SER A 75 -0.54 -19.29 41.55
C SER A 75 -0.45 -19.65 40.07
N ALA A 76 0.75 -20.05 39.62
CA ALA A 76 1.00 -20.57 38.28
C ALA A 76 1.93 -21.79 38.32
N SER A 77 1.50 -22.87 37.67
CA SER A 77 2.29 -24.09 37.47
C SER A 77 2.15 -24.60 36.04
N SER A 78 2.77 -25.74 35.73
CA SER A 78 2.76 -26.33 34.38
C SER A 78 1.41 -26.93 33.98
N SER A 79 0.62 -27.38 34.93
CA SER A 79 -0.62 -28.10 34.64
C SER A 79 -1.76 -27.89 35.63
N GLN A 80 -1.46 -27.50 36.88
CA GLN A 80 -2.47 -27.48 37.94
C GLN A 80 -3.08 -26.10 38.14
N ASP A 81 -2.27 -25.05 38.08
CA ASP A 81 -2.68 -23.69 38.41
C ASP A 81 -2.45 -22.76 37.22
N THR A 82 -3.44 -21.91 36.96
CA THR A 82 -3.33 -20.84 35.95
C THR A 82 -3.83 -19.54 36.57
N SER A 83 -2.99 -18.51 36.56
CA SER A 83 -3.37 -17.17 36.98
C SER A 83 -4.02 -16.41 35.83
N TYR A 84 -4.94 -15.51 36.13
CA TYR A 84 -5.66 -14.68 35.17
C TYR A 84 -5.59 -13.22 35.63
N LEU A 85 -5.18 -12.34 34.72
CA LEU A 85 -5.04 -10.92 34.95
C LEU A 85 -5.86 -10.16 33.90
N LYS A 86 -6.61 -9.15 34.31
CA LYS A 86 -7.32 -8.22 33.44
C LYS A 86 -6.80 -6.81 33.62
N PHE A 87 -6.66 -6.09 32.52
CA PHE A 87 -6.22 -4.69 32.50
C PHE A 87 -7.19 -3.86 31.65
N ASP A 88 -7.34 -2.57 31.98
CA ASP A 88 -8.03 -1.60 31.13
C ASP A 88 -7.01 -0.80 30.33
N GLY A 89 -6.94 -1.08 29.03
CA GLY A 89 -6.00 -0.47 28.10
C GLY A 89 -6.39 0.91 27.59
N LYS A 90 -7.46 1.56 28.08
CA LYS A 90 -7.90 2.88 27.58
C LYS A 90 -6.81 3.94 27.50
N GLN A 91 -5.78 3.86 28.36
CA GLN A 91 -4.63 4.78 28.35
C GLN A 91 -3.73 4.62 27.10
N PHE A 92 -3.90 3.53 26.35
CA PHE A 92 -3.21 3.29 25.07
C PHE A 92 -4.05 3.77 23.87
N ALA A 93 -5.27 4.29 24.09
CA ALA A 93 -6.10 4.80 22.99
C ALA A 93 -5.36 5.91 22.23
N GLY A 94 -5.26 5.75 20.91
CA GLY A 94 -4.53 6.69 20.04
C GLY A 94 -3.00 6.66 20.21
N LYS A 95 -2.44 5.64 20.89
CA LYS A 95 -0.99 5.48 21.08
C LYS A 95 -0.52 4.15 20.50
N LYS A 96 0.74 4.08 20.06
CA LYS A 96 1.34 2.86 19.54
C LYS A 96 2.08 2.13 20.66
N VAL A 97 1.73 0.87 20.92
CA VAL A 97 2.45 0.01 21.86
C VAL A 97 3.75 -0.46 21.21
N VAL A 98 4.89 -0.12 21.82
CA VAL A 98 6.22 -0.48 21.27
C VAL A 98 7.00 -1.44 22.14
N LYS A 99 6.63 -1.55 23.42
CA LYS A 99 7.20 -2.51 24.36
C LYS A 99 6.19 -2.80 25.45
N ALA A 100 6.13 -4.03 25.93
CA ALA A 100 5.37 -4.37 27.13
C ALA A 100 6.10 -5.40 27.99
N SER A 101 5.94 -5.31 29.30
CA SER A 101 6.36 -6.34 30.25
C SER A 101 5.36 -6.49 31.38
N LEU A 102 5.23 -7.72 31.87
CA LEU A 102 4.43 -8.03 33.04
C LEU A 102 5.34 -8.12 34.26
N GLU A 103 5.11 -7.26 35.24
CA GLU A 103 5.79 -7.28 36.52
C GLU A 103 5.02 -8.10 37.55
N LEU A 104 5.70 -9.03 38.21
CA LEU A 104 5.12 -9.92 39.22
C LEU A 104 6.01 -9.93 40.47
N SER A 105 5.42 -9.80 41.64
CA SER A 105 6.16 -9.88 42.92
C SER A 105 6.12 -11.31 43.42
N VAL A 106 7.26 -12.02 43.42
CA VAL A 106 7.32 -13.45 43.75
C VAL A 106 7.33 -13.62 45.26
N SER A 107 6.20 -14.02 45.84
CA SER A 107 6.10 -14.28 47.28
C SER A 107 6.65 -15.65 47.66
N PHE A 108 6.62 -16.62 46.74
CA PHE A 108 7.19 -17.94 46.92
C PHE A 108 7.50 -18.59 45.56
N SER A 109 8.63 -19.27 45.43
CA SER A 109 8.92 -20.12 44.27
C SER A 109 9.86 -21.27 44.63
N THR A 110 9.61 -22.44 44.04
CA THR A 110 10.55 -23.59 44.02
C THR A 110 11.37 -23.68 42.73
N ALA A 111 11.28 -22.68 41.85
CA ALA A 111 11.90 -22.72 40.54
C ALA A 111 13.44 -22.64 40.61
N THR A 112 14.10 -23.46 39.80
CA THR A 112 15.55 -23.40 39.57
C THR A 112 15.91 -22.90 38.17
N ALA A 113 14.93 -22.84 37.26
CA ALA A 113 15.06 -22.33 35.89
C ALA A 113 13.87 -21.43 35.52
N GLY A 114 14.06 -20.58 34.52
CA GLY A 114 13.01 -19.69 34.00
C GLY A 114 11.81 -20.43 33.45
N GLY A 115 10.61 -19.87 33.65
CA GLY A 115 9.41 -20.57 33.19
C GLY A 115 8.09 -19.81 33.17
N VAL A 116 8.01 -18.55 33.55
CA VAL A 116 6.71 -17.83 33.42
C VAL A 116 6.35 -17.63 31.94
N VAL A 117 5.15 -18.06 31.55
CA VAL A 117 4.61 -17.89 30.19
C VAL A 117 3.24 -17.24 30.26
N ALA A 118 3.05 -16.18 29.49
CA ALA A 118 1.81 -15.43 29.34
C ALA A 118 1.11 -15.79 28.02
N TYR A 119 -0.22 -15.89 28.07
CA TYR A 119 -1.08 -16.15 26.91
C TYR A 119 -2.23 -15.15 26.91
N PRO A 120 -2.76 -14.74 25.74
CA PRO A 120 -4.00 -13.98 25.69
C PRO A 120 -5.18 -14.86 26.15
N THR A 121 -6.21 -14.25 26.73
CA THR A 121 -7.45 -14.95 27.09
C THR A 121 -8.66 -13.99 27.11
N SER A 122 -9.86 -14.52 27.30
CA SER A 122 -11.09 -13.73 27.33
C SER A 122 -11.14 -12.78 28.54
N THR A 123 -11.79 -11.63 28.38
CA THR A 123 -12.07 -10.66 29.45
C THR A 123 -13.40 -10.93 30.19
N THR A 124 -14.17 -11.93 29.77
CA THR A 124 -15.55 -12.18 30.22
C THR A 124 -15.70 -12.77 31.64
N TRP A 125 -14.60 -13.11 32.32
CA TRP A 125 -14.63 -13.71 33.66
C TRP A 125 -14.72 -12.67 34.78
N SER A 126 -15.01 -13.08 36.01
CA SER A 126 -14.95 -12.25 37.23
C SER A 126 -14.21 -12.98 38.36
N GLU A 127 -13.58 -12.26 39.28
CA GLU A 127 -12.79 -12.87 40.37
C GLU A 127 -13.63 -13.75 41.30
N SER A 128 -14.88 -13.33 41.55
CA SER A 128 -15.80 -14.01 42.46
C SER A 128 -16.44 -15.27 41.86
N SER A 129 -16.39 -15.44 40.53
CA SER A 129 -17.07 -16.54 39.84
C SER A 129 -16.14 -17.46 39.05
N LEU A 130 -14.87 -17.07 38.83
CA LEU A 130 -13.94 -17.86 38.03
C LEU A 130 -13.47 -19.08 38.81
N THR A 131 -13.76 -20.26 38.27
CA THR A 131 -13.32 -21.57 38.76
C THR A 131 -12.47 -22.25 37.69
N HIS A 132 -11.84 -23.38 38.02
CA HIS A 132 -11.17 -24.15 36.99
C HIS A 132 -12.17 -24.61 35.91
N GLN A 133 -13.37 -25.06 36.28
CA GLN A 133 -14.36 -25.62 35.34
C GLN A 133 -14.85 -24.61 34.31
N ASN A 134 -15.03 -23.34 34.68
CA ASN A 134 -15.54 -22.31 33.78
C ASN A 134 -14.45 -21.36 33.22
N ARG A 135 -13.18 -21.71 33.41
CA ARG A 135 -12.06 -20.87 32.99
C ARG A 135 -12.05 -20.66 31.48
N PRO A 136 -11.76 -19.44 30.98
CA PRO A 136 -11.58 -19.23 29.56
C PRO A 136 -10.33 -19.98 29.07
N ALA A 137 -10.37 -20.42 27.81
CA ALA A 137 -9.19 -21.01 27.19
C ALA A 137 -8.06 -19.97 27.08
N LEU A 138 -6.82 -20.46 27.18
CA LEU A 138 -5.64 -19.68 26.81
C LEU A 138 -5.50 -19.70 25.29
N GLY A 139 -5.05 -18.59 24.72
CA GLY A 139 -4.73 -18.52 23.31
C GLY A 139 -3.62 -19.51 22.90
N PRO A 140 -3.54 -19.89 21.62
CA PRO A 140 -2.61 -20.92 21.16
C PRO A 140 -1.14 -20.47 21.16
N THR A 141 -0.89 -19.16 21.16
CA THR A 141 0.46 -18.57 21.06
C THR A 141 0.83 -17.88 22.36
N ALA A 142 2.05 -18.13 22.84
CA ALA A 142 2.62 -17.43 24.00
C ALA A 142 3.03 -16.00 23.63
N LEU A 143 2.77 -15.06 24.53
CA LEU A 143 3.10 -13.64 24.36
C LEU A 143 4.57 -13.33 24.65
N ASN A 144 5.29 -14.24 25.30
CA ASN A 144 6.71 -14.09 25.61
C ASN A 144 7.53 -15.30 25.17
N THR A 145 8.69 -15.04 24.59
CA THR A 145 9.73 -16.05 24.30
C THR A 145 10.77 -16.16 25.41
N ALA A 146 11.07 -15.06 26.10
CA ALA A 146 12.00 -15.06 27.23
C ALA A 146 11.33 -15.69 28.47
N LEU A 147 11.93 -16.76 28.98
CA LEU A 147 11.50 -17.44 30.19
C LEU A 147 12.31 -16.94 31.39
N VAL A 148 11.67 -16.20 32.29
CA VAL A 148 12.35 -15.56 33.41
C VAL A 148 12.20 -16.40 34.68
N LEU A 149 13.28 -16.50 35.46
CA LEU A 149 13.34 -17.26 36.71
C LEU A 149 12.62 -16.51 37.83
N ALA A 150 11.58 -17.14 38.39
CA ALA A 150 10.91 -16.67 39.59
C ALA A 150 11.77 -17.02 40.82
N LYS A 151 12.23 -16.01 41.57
CA LYS A 151 12.98 -16.19 42.83
C LYS A 151 12.17 -15.62 43.98
N THR A 152 12.01 -16.37 45.07
CA THR A 152 11.32 -15.90 46.28
C THR A 152 11.87 -14.55 46.74
N GLY A 153 10.99 -13.59 46.98
CA GLY A 153 11.32 -12.22 47.40
C GLY A 153 11.72 -11.27 46.26
N ALA A 154 11.82 -11.74 45.01
CA ALA A 154 12.20 -10.90 43.88
C ALA A 154 10.99 -10.32 43.14
N ARG A 155 11.19 -9.14 42.51
CA ARG A 155 10.30 -8.63 41.47
C ARG A 155 10.74 -9.17 40.12
N LEU A 156 9.84 -9.90 39.47
CA LEU A 156 10.03 -10.48 38.16
C LEU A 156 9.50 -9.53 37.09
N SER A 157 10.21 -9.34 35.98
CA SER A 157 9.70 -8.66 34.79
C SER A 157 9.73 -9.62 33.61
N VAL A 158 8.55 -10.01 33.12
CA VAL A 158 8.37 -10.92 31.98
C VAL A 158 8.14 -10.08 30.73
N PRO A 159 9.10 -9.97 29.79
CA PRO A 159 8.94 -9.17 28.59
C PRO A 159 7.99 -9.87 27.61
N LEU A 160 7.01 -9.13 27.08
CA LEU A 160 6.12 -9.62 26.03
C LEU A 160 6.77 -9.34 24.68
N SER A 161 7.12 -10.41 23.95
CA SER A 161 7.69 -10.34 22.62
C SER A 161 6.63 -10.22 21.53
N ASP A 162 5.42 -10.72 21.78
CA ASP A 162 4.23 -10.50 20.96
C ASP A 162 3.31 -9.50 21.68
N LEU A 163 3.06 -8.37 21.01
CA LEU A 163 2.29 -7.25 21.54
C LEU A 163 0.83 -7.25 21.04
N SER A 164 0.43 -8.22 20.21
CA SER A 164 -0.90 -8.28 19.59
C SER A 164 -2.06 -8.33 20.59
N ALA A 165 -1.81 -8.83 21.80
CA ALA A 165 -2.78 -8.91 22.89
C ALA A 165 -2.81 -7.68 23.81
N VAL A 166 -1.91 -6.71 23.62
CA VAL A 166 -1.88 -5.45 24.38
C VAL A 166 -2.68 -4.39 23.61
N SER A 167 -3.94 -4.19 23.96
CA SER A 167 -4.88 -3.36 23.20
C SER A 167 -5.31 -2.08 23.93
N ALA A 168 -5.91 -1.12 23.22
CA ALA A 168 -6.50 0.07 23.83
C ALA A 168 -7.83 -0.18 24.56
N THR A 169 -8.25 -1.44 24.71
CA THR A 169 -9.50 -1.86 25.34
C THR A 169 -9.20 -2.72 26.56
N GLN A 170 -10.23 -3.32 27.17
CA GLN A 170 -9.98 -4.38 28.13
C GLN A 170 -9.20 -5.52 27.48
N MET A 171 -8.21 -6.03 28.20
CA MET A 171 -7.38 -7.17 27.81
C MET A 171 -7.22 -8.12 28.98
N ALA A 172 -6.96 -9.39 28.70
CA ALA A 172 -6.68 -10.37 29.73
C ALA A 172 -5.54 -11.30 29.36
N PHE A 173 -4.74 -11.67 30.36
CA PHE A 173 -3.64 -12.62 30.22
C PHE A 173 -3.83 -13.79 31.18
N GLY A 174 -3.58 -15.00 30.68
CA GLY A 174 -3.41 -16.19 31.51
C GLY A 174 -1.94 -16.54 31.67
N LEU A 175 -1.51 -16.86 32.89
CA LEU A 175 -0.13 -17.20 33.22
C LEU A 175 0.00 -18.66 33.61
N ARG A 176 1.02 -19.31 33.06
CA ARG A 176 1.48 -20.65 33.44
C ARG A 176 2.96 -20.65 33.75
N TYR A 177 3.43 -21.73 34.34
CA TYR A 177 4.86 -21.99 34.49
C TYR A 177 5.28 -23.18 33.62
N SER A 178 6.19 -23.01 32.67
CA SER A 178 6.55 -24.06 31.71
C SER A 178 7.21 -25.29 32.35
N GLN A 179 7.87 -25.10 33.51
CA GLN A 179 8.57 -26.19 34.21
C GLN A 179 7.59 -27.02 35.06
N GLN A 180 7.73 -28.34 34.95
CA GLN A 180 7.00 -29.28 35.80
C GLN A 180 7.51 -29.23 37.24
N TYR A 181 6.65 -29.62 38.19
CA TYR A 181 6.97 -29.71 39.63
C TYR A 181 7.40 -28.38 40.29
N VAL A 182 7.15 -27.25 39.64
CA VAL A 182 7.38 -25.92 40.20
C VAL A 182 6.08 -25.35 40.76
N SER A 183 6.17 -24.84 42.00
CA SER A 183 5.12 -24.02 42.62
C SER A 183 5.57 -22.58 42.67
N ASN A 184 4.73 -21.65 42.20
CA ASN A 184 5.01 -20.22 42.24
C ASN A 184 3.79 -19.49 42.77
N ASN A 185 4.03 -18.61 43.75
CA ASN A 185 3.05 -17.65 44.20
C ASN A 185 3.51 -16.23 43.89
N PHE A 186 2.60 -15.41 43.39
CA PHE A 186 2.81 -13.97 43.18
C PHE A 186 1.89 -13.18 44.11
N SER A 187 2.43 -12.20 44.81
CA SER A 187 1.69 -11.40 45.81
C SER A 187 0.58 -10.58 45.14
N LEU A 188 -0.58 -10.49 45.80
CA LEU A 188 -1.65 -9.52 45.52
C LEU A 188 -1.78 -8.47 46.63
N ALA A 189 -0.79 -8.35 47.52
CA ALA A 189 -0.75 -7.25 48.47
C ALA A 189 -0.70 -5.91 47.73
N GLN A 190 -1.27 -4.85 48.32
CA GLN A 190 -1.48 -3.57 47.66
C GLN A 190 -0.21 -2.94 47.05
N SER A 191 0.95 -3.07 47.70
CA SER A 191 2.24 -2.59 47.20
C SER A 191 2.84 -3.45 46.08
N ASP A 192 2.37 -4.69 45.97
CA ASP A 192 3.02 -5.78 45.24
C ASP A 192 2.16 -6.32 44.09
N LEU A 193 1.00 -5.71 43.85
CA LEU A 193 0.11 -6.06 42.77
C LEU A 193 0.86 -6.21 41.44
N PRO A 194 0.49 -7.21 40.61
CA PRO A 194 0.97 -7.31 39.24
C PRO A 194 0.85 -5.99 38.50
N LYS A 195 1.79 -5.70 37.60
CA LYS A 195 1.71 -4.49 36.77
C LYS A 195 1.99 -4.83 35.32
N LEU A 196 1.18 -4.30 34.42
CA LEU A 196 1.51 -4.27 33.00
C LEU A 196 2.21 -2.95 32.71
N ARG A 197 3.52 -3.01 32.46
CA ARG A 197 4.33 -1.85 32.06
C ARG A 197 4.40 -1.83 30.54
N VAL A 198 3.92 -0.75 29.95
CA VAL A 198 3.84 -0.59 28.50
C VAL A 198 4.55 0.69 28.11
N THR A 199 5.55 0.58 27.24
CA THR A 199 6.09 1.75 26.55
C THR A 199 5.22 2.00 25.35
N VAL A 200 4.61 3.18 25.33
CA VAL A 200 3.84 3.68 24.21
C VAL A 200 4.56 4.86 23.60
N GLU A 201 4.57 4.90 22.29
CA GLU A 201 4.84 6.14 21.58
C GLU A 201 3.49 6.83 21.43
N ASP A 202 3.45 8.15 21.61
CA ASP A 202 2.39 8.89 20.95
C ASP A 202 2.37 8.38 19.52
N ALA A 203 1.22 7.87 19.06
CA ALA A 203 1.11 7.63 17.64
C ALA A 203 1.59 8.95 17.04
N ALA A 204 2.62 8.89 16.17
CA ALA A 204 2.95 10.03 15.33
C ALA A 204 1.59 10.55 14.94
N ILE A 205 1.26 11.80 15.36
CA ILE A 205 -0.01 12.41 14.99
C ILE A 205 -0.07 12.06 13.52
N ALA A 206 -0.97 11.16 13.13
CA ALA A 206 -1.17 10.89 11.73
C ALA A 206 -1.41 12.30 11.26
N LYS A 207 -0.43 12.88 10.53
CA LYS A 207 -0.49 14.26 10.04
C LYS A 207 -1.93 14.32 9.60
N PRO A 208 -2.80 15.14 10.24
CA PRO A 208 -4.24 15.03 10.01
C PRO A 208 -4.34 14.96 8.52
N VAL A 209 -4.77 13.80 7.96
CA VAL A 209 -4.66 13.55 6.52
C VAL A 209 -5.32 14.78 5.98
N ALA A 210 -4.52 15.69 5.41
CA ALA A 210 -5.04 16.98 5.03
C ALA A 210 -6.22 16.60 4.17
N PRO A 211 -7.46 17.02 4.51
CA PRO A 211 -8.65 16.55 3.80
C PRO A 211 -8.28 16.64 2.34
N PRO A 212 -8.25 15.51 1.60
CA PRO A 212 -7.42 15.38 0.40
C PRO A 212 -7.67 16.64 -0.39
N VAL A 213 -6.67 17.53 -0.47
CA VAL A 213 -6.85 18.84 -1.11
C VAL A 213 -7.44 18.49 -2.45
N VAL A 214 -8.74 18.77 -2.62
CA VAL A 214 -9.47 18.29 -3.78
C VAL A 214 -8.64 18.76 -4.95
N PRO A 215 -8.09 17.83 -5.75
CA PRO A 215 -7.19 18.23 -6.81
C PRO A 215 -7.91 19.28 -7.63
N PRO A 216 -7.27 20.43 -7.93
CA PRO A 216 -7.95 21.54 -8.56
C PRO A 216 -8.68 21.04 -9.80
N VAL A 217 -9.98 21.35 -9.89
CA VAL A 217 -10.76 21.05 -11.07
C VAL A 217 -10.08 21.74 -12.24
N GLY A 218 -9.65 20.96 -13.23
CA GLY A 218 -8.94 21.48 -14.39
C GLY A 218 -9.78 22.47 -15.14
N THR A 219 -9.20 23.60 -15.52
CA THR A 219 -9.90 24.61 -16.34
C THR A 219 -9.80 24.30 -17.84
N ASN A 220 -9.02 23.27 -18.21
CA ASN A 220 -8.79 22.89 -19.61
C ASN A 220 -9.72 21.76 -20.10
N GLY A 221 -10.64 21.28 -19.27
CA GLY A 221 -11.60 20.22 -19.62
C GLY A 221 -11.03 18.81 -19.69
N LYS A 222 -9.72 18.62 -19.45
CA LYS A 222 -9.08 17.30 -19.49
C LYS A 222 -9.51 16.44 -18.32
N LYS A 223 -9.78 15.16 -18.59
CA LYS A 223 -10.23 14.18 -17.58
C LYS A 223 -9.25 13.02 -17.43
N VAL A 224 -9.19 12.47 -16.23
CA VAL A 224 -8.41 11.30 -15.84
C VAL A 224 -9.38 10.21 -15.41
N PHE A 225 -9.41 9.11 -16.15
CA PHE A 225 -10.17 7.93 -15.80
C PHE A 225 -9.22 6.80 -15.38
N ALA A 226 -9.65 5.93 -14.48
CA ALA A 226 -8.93 4.70 -14.18
C ALA A 226 -9.73 3.46 -14.62
N HIS A 227 -9.05 2.45 -15.13
CA HIS A 227 -9.70 1.21 -15.54
C HIS A 227 -10.14 0.40 -14.33
N TYR A 228 -11.44 0.25 -14.14
CA TYR A 228 -12.01 -0.56 -13.06
C TYR A 228 -12.25 -1.99 -13.53
N PHE A 229 -11.63 -2.95 -12.85
CA PHE A 229 -11.70 -4.38 -13.12
C PHE A 229 -12.57 -5.10 -12.07
N PRO A 230 -13.83 -5.47 -12.39
CA PRO A 230 -14.78 -6.01 -11.41
C PRO A 230 -14.34 -7.22 -10.57
N PRO A 231 -13.49 -8.15 -11.05
CA PRO A 231 -13.14 -9.36 -10.30
C PRO A 231 -12.46 -9.15 -8.95
N TYR A 232 -11.78 -8.02 -8.73
CA TYR A 232 -10.97 -7.78 -7.54
C TYR A 232 -11.44 -6.55 -6.72
N PRO A 233 -12.65 -6.58 -6.13
CA PRO A 233 -13.12 -5.53 -5.23
C PRO A 233 -12.35 -5.55 -3.90
N ILE A 234 -12.50 -4.50 -3.07
CA ILE A 234 -11.94 -4.46 -1.69
C ILE A 234 -12.19 -5.77 -0.92
N SER A 235 -13.38 -6.35 -1.08
CA SER A 235 -13.76 -7.60 -0.43
C SER A 235 -14.62 -8.49 -1.32
N ILE A 236 -14.33 -9.79 -1.33
CA ILE A 236 -15.05 -10.79 -2.14
C ILE A 236 -16.25 -11.36 -1.37
N ASP A 237 -16.06 -11.65 -0.08
CA ASP A 237 -16.98 -12.40 0.78
C ASP A 237 -17.35 -11.67 2.09
N ASN A 238 -16.79 -10.48 2.34
CA ASN A 238 -16.97 -9.68 3.57
C ASN A 238 -16.53 -10.42 4.84
N ALA A 239 -15.59 -11.35 4.71
CA ALA A 239 -14.99 -12.03 5.84
C ALA A 239 -13.87 -11.20 6.49
N ALA A 240 -13.44 -11.63 7.68
CA ALA A 240 -12.30 -11.01 8.34
C ALA A 240 -11.02 -11.25 7.53
N PRO A 241 -10.09 -10.28 7.43
CA PRO A 241 -8.94 -10.35 6.52
C PRO A 241 -8.08 -11.61 6.64
N ALA A 242 -7.85 -12.08 7.87
CA ALA A 242 -7.08 -13.30 8.14
C ALA A 242 -7.74 -14.59 7.62
N ASN A 243 -8.97 -14.52 7.11
CA ASN A 243 -9.78 -15.66 6.73
C ASN A 243 -10.60 -15.43 5.45
N ASP A 244 -10.39 -14.33 4.75
CA ASP A 244 -11.15 -14.03 3.55
C ASP A 244 -10.61 -14.76 2.32
N TYR A 245 -11.33 -14.59 1.21
CA TYR A 245 -10.99 -15.25 -0.05
C TYR A 245 -9.60 -14.86 -0.58
N TYR A 246 -9.17 -13.60 -0.42
CA TYR A 246 -7.84 -13.19 -0.87
C TYR A 246 -6.76 -13.98 -0.12
N GLU A 247 -6.86 -14.01 1.20
CA GLU A 247 -5.90 -14.68 2.07
C GLU A 247 -5.87 -16.18 1.80
N LYS A 248 -7.03 -16.84 1.83
CA LYS A 248 -7.12 -18.29 1.72
C LYS A 248 -6.83 -18.83 0.33
N ASN A 249 -7.12 -18.06 -0.72
CA ASN A 249 -7.14 -18.57 -2.08
C ASN A 249 -6.17 -17.87 -3.02
N TYR A 250 -6.23 -16.54 -3.10
CA TYR A 250 -5.47 -15.82 -4.13
C TYR A 250 -4.01 -15.58 -3.77
N LEU A 251 -3.70 -15.38 -2.49
CA LEU A 251 -2.33 -15.19 -2.01
C LEU A 251 -1.65 -16.48 -1.56
N THR A 252 -2.44 -17.47 -1.13
CA THR A 252 -1.93 -18.75 -0.63
C THR A 252 -1.57 -19.69 -1.77
N VAL A 253 -0.39 -20.33 -1.70
CA VAL A 253 0.15 -21.25 -2.71
C VAL A 253 -0.81 -22.41 -3.01
N ASP A 254 -1.38 -23.01 -1.96
CA ASP A 254 -2.32 -24.13 -2.04
C ASP A 254 -3.79 -23.68 -2.16
N GLY A 255 -4.02 -22.37 -2.33
CA GLY A 255 -5.33 -21.79 -2.51
C GLY A 255 -6.06 -22.34 -3.73
N GLU A 256 -7.40 -22.33 -3.69
CA GLU A 256 -8.27 -22.91 -4.74
C GLU A 256 -7.90 -24.37 -5.10
N GLY A 257 -7.41 -25.16 -4.14
CA GLY A 257 -6.99 -26.55 -4.37
C GLY A 257 -5.65 -26.68 -5.08
N GLY A 258 -4.79 -25.66 -4.98
CA GLY A 258 -3.42 -25.69 -5.51
C GLY A 258 -3.29 -25.43 -7.01
N ILE A 259 -4.36 -24.95 -7.67
CA ILE A 259 -4.32 -24.65 -9.12
C ILE A 259 -3.28 -23.57 -9.48
N HIS A 260 -2.85 -22.77 -8.50
CA HIS A 260 -1.85 -21.71 -8.64
C HIS A 260 -0.48 -22.07 -8.05
N ALA A 261 -0.29 -23.30 -7.55
CA ALA A 261 0.92 -23.68 -6.82
C ALA A 261 2.20 -23.60 -7.67
N SER A 262 2.12 -23.89 -8.97
CA SER A 262 3.28 -23.86 -9.88
C SER A 262 4.00 -22.50 -9.97
N TYR A 263 3.33 -21.42 -9.56
CA TYR A 263 3.84 -20.05 -9.53
C TYR A 263 3.57 -19.35 -8.19
N GLY A 264 3.22 -20.09 -7.14
CA GLY A 264 3.20 -19.58 -5.76
C GLY A 264 1.99 -18.74 -5.38
N GLY A 265 0.82 -18.99 -5.97
CA GLY A 265 -0.41 -18.23 -5.72
C GLY A 265 -0.78 -17.32 -6.90
N LEU A 266 -2.08 -16.98 -7.01
CA LEU A 266 -2.61 -16.18 -8.13
C LEU A 266 -2.09 -14.75 -8.11
N LEU A 267 -2.03 -14.14 -6.92
CA LEU A 267 -1.70 -12.73 -6.72
C LEU A 267 -0.42 -12.58 -5.90
N ARG A 268 0.13 -11.36 -5.88
CA ARG A 268 1.19 -10.91 -4.97
C ARG A 268 0.75 -9.85 -3.99
N ASP A 269 -0.41 -9.27 -4.25
CA ASP A 269 -0.96 -8.19 -3.47
C ASP A 269 -2.49 -8.30 -3.42
N ARG A 270 -3.08 -7.51 -2.55
CA ARG A 270 -4.52 -7.42 -2.30
C ARG A 270 -4.89 -5.99 -1.90
N PRO A 271 -6.17 -5.60 -2.00
CA PRO A 271 -6.65 -4.34 -1.45
C PRO A 271 -6.29 -4.20 0.03
N GLU A 272 -6.15 -2.96 0.49
CA GLU A 272 -6.09 -2.66 1.92
C GLU A 272 -7.23 -3.35 2.66
N THR A 273 -6.88 -3.98 3.77
CA THR A 273 -7.82 -4.83 4.50
C THR A 273 -8.75 -3.98 5.34
N ARG A 274 -10.03 -4.39 5.43
CA ARG A 274 -10.99 -3.81 6.36
C ARG A 274 -11.72 -4.89 7.14
N ALA A 275 -12.27 -4.52 8.30
CA ALA A 275 -13.18 -5.38 9.03
C ALA A 275 -14.46 -5.67 8.21
N PRO A 276 -15.16 -6.78 8.49
CA PRO A 276 -16.49 -7.03 7.94
C PRO A 276 -17.44 -5.86 8.19
N LEU A 277 -18.15 -5.43 7.15
CA LEU A 277 -19.18 -4.40 7.28
C LEU A 277 -20.52 -5.04 7.65
N SER A 278 -21.24 -4.41 8.58
CA SER A 278 -22.64 -4.74 8.87
C SER A 278 -23.54 -4.22 7.75
N GLY A 279 -24.51 -5.03 7.30
CA GLY A 279 -25.46 -4.65 6.25
C GLY A 279 -25.27 -5.45 4.96
N SER A 280 -26.36 -5.64 4.21
CA SER A 280 -26.35 -6.39 2.96
C SER A 280 -25.79 -5.59 1.78
N ASP A 281 -25.67 -4.27 1.90
CA ASP A 281 -25.19 -3.34 0.88
C ASP A 281 -23.68 -3.09 0.93
N TRP A 282 -22.93 -3.88 1.71
CA TRP A 282 -21.49 -3.71 1.92
C TRP A 282 -20.67 -3.59 0.62
N ARG A 283 -21.08 -4.28 -0.46
CA ARG A 283 -20.43 -4.18 -1.78
C ARG A 283 -20.51 -2.77 -2.35
N VAL A 284 -21.65 -2.11 -2.20
CA VAL A 284 -21.83 -0.71 -2.63
C VAL A 284 -21.02 0.22 -1.72
N GLN A 285 -20.95 -0.06 -0.42
CA GLN A 285 -20.14 0.75 0.53
C GLN A 285 -18.65 0.67 0.24
N ASP A 286 -18.14 -0.50 -0.15
CA ASP A 286 -16.77 -0.67 -0.63
C ASP A 286 -16.53 0.18 -1.87
N LEU A 287 -17.41 0.06 -2.87
CA LEU A 287 -17.29 0.83 -4.10
C LEU A 287 -17.38 2.35 -3.86
N LYS A 288 -18.18 2.80 -2.89
CA LYS A 288 -18.19 4.21 -2.45
C LYS A 288 -16.86 4.64 -1.84
N THR A 289 -16.16 3.73 -1.17
CA THR A 289 -14.81 3.98 -0.63
C THR A 289 -13.82 4.14 -1.79
N GLU A 290 -13.85 3.23 -2.76
CA GLU A 290 -12.99 3.28 -3.94
C GLU A 290 -13.22 4.57 -4.76
N VAL A 291 -14.48 4.98 -4.97
CA VAL A 291 -14.81 6.25 -5.64
C VAL A 291 -14.21 7.45 -4.88
N ARG A 292 -14.33 7.50 -3.56
CA ARG A 292 -13.75 8.61 -2.76
C ARG A 292 -12.23 8.64 -2.82
N GLN A 293 -11.59 7.46 -2.80
CA GLN A 293 -10.13 7.34 -2.92
C GLN A 293 -9.66 7.81 -4.31
N ALA A 294 -10.36 7.43 -5.37
CA ALA A 294 -10.07 7.87 -6.73
C ALA A 294 -10.23 9.40 -6.87
N MET A 295 -11.34 9.96 -6.38
CA MET A 295 -11.57 11.41 -6.37
C MET A 295 -10.46 12.16 -5.61
N ALA A 296 -10.05 11.65 -4.44
CA ALA A 296 -8.98 12.24 -3.64
C ALA A 296 -7.63 12.28 -4.38
N ALA A 297 -7.38 11.32 -5.28
CA ALA A 297 -6.21 11.25 -6.14
C ALA A 297 -6.34 12.10 -7.42
N GLY A 298 -7.49 12.71 -7.67
CA GLY A 298 -7.74 13.55 -8.83
C GLY A 298 -8.18 12.77 -10.06
N ILE A 299 -8.72 11.58 -9.86
CA ILE A 299 -9.37 10.77 -10.90
C ILE A 299 -10.83 11.21 -10.98
N ASP A 300 -11.31 11.53 -12.19
CA ASP A 300 -12.68 12.02 -12.44
C ASP A 300 -13.69 10.91 -12.63
N GLY A 301 -13.21 9.68 -12.84
CA GLY A 301 -14.10 8.58 -13.12
C GLY A 301 -13.41 7.25 -13.36
N PHE A 302 -14.22 6.25 -13.70
CA PHE A 302 -13.70 4.96 -14.13
C PHE A 302 -14.10 4.61 -15.55
N THR A 303 -13.18 3.99 -16.30
CA THR A 303 -13.55 3.15 -17.44
C THR A 303 -13.87 1.77 -16.91
N LEU A 304 -15.15 1.40 -16.88
CA LEU A 304 -15.65 0.19 -16.23
C LEU A 304 -15.58 -1.01 -17.19
N ASN A 305 -14.75 -2.00 -16.87
CA ASN A 305 -14.61 -3.18 -17.71
C ASN A 305 -15.88 -4.03 -17.73
N ILE A 306 -16.52 -4.13 -18.89
CA ILE A 306 -17.70 -4.96 -19.12
C ILE A 306 -17.24 -6.24 -19.82
N MET A 307 -17.03 -7.29 -19.03
CA MET A 307 -16.53 -8.59 -19.52
C MET A 307 -17.65 -9.55 -19.97
N GLY A 308 -18.87 -9.32 -19.48
CA GLY A 308 -20.02 -10.19 -19.69
C GLY A 308 -21.33 -9.47 -19.37
N LEU A 309 -22.44 -10.10 -19.71
CA LEU A 309 -23.78 -9.51 -19.62
C LEU A 309 -24.57 -9.96 -18.37
N SER A 310 -23.96 -10.76 -17.50
CA SER A 310 -24.59 -11.33 -16.30
C SER A 310 -23.53 -11.79 -15.28
N GLY A 311 -24.01 -12.26 -14.12
CA GLY A 311 -23.17 -12.81 -13.06
C GLY A 311 -22.48 -11.75 -12.22
N ARG A 312 -21.59 -12.21 -11.32
CA ARG A 312 -20.99 -11.36 -10.28
C ARG A 312 -20.30 -10.10 -10.85
N ASN A 313 -19.63 -10.21 -11.99
CA ASN A 313 -18.94 -9.08 -12.60
C ASN A 313 -19.94 -8.02 -13.12
N TRP A 314 -21.06 -8.44 -13.71
CA TRP A 314 -22.13 -7.53 -14.11
C TRP A 314 -22.80 -6.88 -12.89
N ASP A 315 -23.04 -7.65 -11.82
CA ASP A 315 -23.62 -7.11 -10.59
C ASP A 315 -22.69 -6.06 -9.95
N ALA A 316 -21.38 -6.29 -9.98
CA ALA A 316 -20.37 -5.32 -9.56
C ALA A 316 -20.38 -4.06 -10.45
N SER A 317 -20.52 -4.20 -11.78
CA SER A 317 -20.69 -3.07 -12.70
C SER A 317 -21.88 -2.20 -12.33
N ILE A 318 -23.05 -2.80 -12.06
CA ILE A 318 -24.25 -2.08 -11.63
C ILE A 318 -24.04 -1.40 -10.28
N ASN A 319 -23.39 -2.08 -9.33
CA ASN A 319 -23.11 -1.51 -8.02
C ASN A 319 -22.13 -0.33 -8.10
N LEU A 320 -21.19 -0.34 -9.05
CA LEU A 320 -20.26 0.77 -9.24
C LEU A 320 -21.00 2.01 -9.75
N MET A 321 -21.93 1.86 -10.71
CA MET A 321 -22.78 2.97 -11.16
C MET A 321 -23.56 3.58 -9.98
N LYS A 322 -24.16 2.73 -9.12
CA LYS A 322 -24.87 3.18 -7.91
C LYS A 322 -23.95 3.91 -6.92
N ALA A 323 -22.75 3.38 -6.70
CA ALA A 323 -21.78 3.96 -5.78
C ALA A 323 -21.32 5.34 -6.25
N ALA A 324 -20.94 5.46 -7.52
CA ALA A 324 -20.53 6.73 -8.14
C ALA A 324 -21.64 7.78 -8.03
N ALA A 325 -22.86 7.44 -8.49
CA ALA A 325 -24.02 8.32 -8.43
C ALA A 325 -24.36 8.81 -7.00
N ALA A 326 -24.10 7.98 -6.00
CA ALA A 326 -24.37 8.30 -4.60
C ALA A 326 -23.24 9.09 -3.91
N VAL A 327 -22.01 9.08 -4.43
CA VAL A 327 -20.87 9.78 -3.83
C VAL A 327 -20.75 11.20 -4.37
N SER A 328 -20.77 11.35 -5.70
CA SER A 328 -20.63 12.67 -6.33
C SER A 328 -21.20 12.65 -7.74
N PRO A 329 -21.96 13.69 -8.15
CA PRO A 329 -22.34 13.86 -9.56
C PRO A 329 -21.12 14.13 -10.47
N ASP A 330 -19.99 14.57 -9.90
CA ASP A 330 -18.78 14.90 -10.65
C ASP A 330 -17.87 13.68 -10.90
N PHE A 331 -18.20 12.52 -10.32
CA PHE A 331 -17.48 11.27 -10.58
C PHE A 331 -18.28 10.35 -11.47
N THR A 332 -17.80 10.13 -12.69
CA THR A 332 -18.58 9.45 -13.74
C THR A 332 -17.93 8.16 -14.21
N ILE A 333 -18.70 7.34 -14.93
CA ILE A 333 -18.31 6.01 -15.37
C ILE A 333 -18.54 5.89 -16.87
N ILE A 334 -17.50 5.48 -17.58
CA ILE A 334 -17.55 5.12 -19.01
C ILE A 334 -17.62 3.59 -19.10
N PRO A 335 -18.74 2.99 -19.57
CA PRO A 335 -18.75 1.57 -19.90
C PRO A 335 -17.69 1.23 -20.95
N MET A 336 -16.81 0.28 -20.64
CA MET A 336 -15.76 -0.19 -21.53
C MET A 336 -16.02 -1.65 -21.90
N ILE A 337 -16.34 -1.92 -23.16
CA ILE A 337 -16.59 -3.30 -23.61
C ILE A 337 -15.26 -4.03 -23.79
N ASP A 338 -15.10 -5.18 -23.13
CA ASP A 338 -13.93 -6.04 -23.31
C ASP A 338 -14.02 -6.86 -24.59
N GLY A 339 -13.27 -6.46 -25.63
CA GLY A 339 -13.25 -7.14 -26.91
C GLY A 339 -12.71 -8.58 -26.85
N THR A 340 -12.09 -8.98 -25.74
CA THR A 340 -11.48 -10.31 -25.53
C THR A 340 -12.31 -11.22 -24.64
N ALA A 341 -13.23 -10.66 -23.86
CA ALA A 341 -14.06 -11.43 -22.93
C ALA A 341 -15.32 -12.01 -23.58
N SER A 342 -16.16 -12.68 -22.77
CA SER A 342 -17.34 -13.40 -23.26
C SER A 342 -18.42 -12.49 -23.86
N ILE A 343 -18.46 -11.21 -23.48
CA ILE A 343 -19.30 -10.20 -24.14
C ILE A 343 -19.01 -10.09 -25.64
N GLY A 344 -17.76 -10.33 -26.06
CA GLY A 344 -17.35 -10.24 -27.44
C GLY A 344 -18.06 -11.24 -28.37
N SER A 345 -18.70 -12.27 -27.84
CA SER A 345 -19.47 -13.27 -28.60
C SER A 345 -20.97 -12.99 -28.63
N GLN A 346 -21.42 -11.90 -28.00
CA GLN A 346 -22.84 -11.53 -27.93
C GLN A 346 -23.26 -10.71 -29.15
N SER A 347 -24.57 -10.68 -29.43
CA SER A 347 -25.12 -9.83 -30.49
C SER A 347 -25.10 -8.35 -30.07
N ALA A 348 -24.97 -7.46 -31.05
CA ALA A 348 -25.00 -6.01 -30.81
C ALA A 348 -26.29 -5.56 -30.09
N THR A 349 -27.43 -6.15 -30.44
CA THR A 349 -28.70 -5.89 -29.78
C THR A 349 -28.68 -6.31 -28.31
N ALA A 350 -28.13 -7.48 -27.98
CA ALA A 350 -28.05 -7.95 -26.60
C ALA A 350 -27.12 -7.06 -25.75
N ILE A 351 -25.97 -6.69 -26.30
CA ILE A 351 -25.03 -5.76 -25.68
C ILE A 351 -25.71 -4.40 -25.42
N ALA A 352 -26.36 -3.83 -26.44
CA ALA A 352 -27.06 -2.55 -26.31
C ALA A 352 -28.20 -2.60 -25.29
N THR A 353 -28.91 -3.73 -25.14
CA THR A 353 -29.89 -3.92 -24.06
C THR A 353 -29.27 -3.76 -22.70
N LYS A 354 -28.15 -4.43 -22.47
CA LYS A 354 -27.52 -4.44 -21.16
C LYS A 354 -26.87 -3.10 -20.85
N LEU A 355 -26.21 -2.48 -21.81
CA LEU A 355 -25.64 -1.14 -21.63
C LEU A 355 -26.71 -0.09 -21.32
N ALA A 356 -27.94 -0.22 -21.86
CA ALA A 356 -29.05 0.66 -21.52
C ALA A 356 -29.43 0.60 -20.03
N GLU A 357 -29.10 -0.46 -19.29
CA GLU A 357 -29.26 -0.50 -17.82
C GLU A 357 -28.24 0.39 -17.11
N LEU A 358 -27.01 0.47 -17.63
CA LEU A 358 -25.95 1.33 -17.06
C LEU A 358 -26.22 2.81 -17.38
N TYR A 359 -26.67 3.11 -18.59
CA TYR A 359 -26.95 4.49 -19.02
C TYR A 359 -28.16 5.15 -18.33
N GLN A 360 -28.91 4.42 -17.50
CA GLN A 360 -29.98 4.99 -16.66
C GLN A 360 -29.45 5.72 -15.42
N TYR A 361 -28.21 5.44 -15.00
CA TYR A 361 -27.62 6.06 -13.82
C TYR A 361 -27.08 7.45 -14.13
N SER A 362 -27.24 8.39 -13.20
CA SER A 362 -26.70 9.76 -13.32
C SER A 362 -25.18 9.80 -13.37
N SER A 363 -24.51 8.73 -12.94
CA SER A 363 -23.06 8.59 -13.03
C SER A 363 -22.57 8.13 -14.41
N ALA A 364 -23.44 7.85 -15.37
CA ALA A 364 -23.00 7.53 -16.72
C ALA A 364 -22.38 8.78 -17.38
N GLU A 365 -21.12 8.66 -17.79
CA GLU A 365 -20.38 9.77 -18.39
C GLU A 365 -21.05 10.22 -19.69
N ARG A 366 -21.06 11.55 -19.88
CA ARG A 366 -21.55 12.18 -21.10
C ARG A 366 -20.49 13.11 -21.67
N ALA A 367 -20.39 13.11 -22.99
CA ALA A 367 -19.66 14.13 -23.72
C ALA A 367 -20.38 15.49 -23.62
N SER A 368 -19.69 16.56 -24.00
CA SER A 368 -20.23 17.93 -23.97
C SER A 368 -21.47 18.13 -24.84
N ASN A 369 -21.64 17.31 -25.88
CA ASN A 369 -22.83 17.27 -26.75
C ASN A 369 -24.03 16.53 -26.13
N GLY A 370 -23.88 15.96 -24.92
CA GLY A 370 -24.92 15.23 -24.18
C GLY A 370 -25.03 13.74 -24.50
N GLU A 371 -24.29 13.24 -25.50
CA GLU A 371 -24.22 11.81 -25.82
C GLU A 371 -23.49 11.03 -24.72
N TYR A 372 -23.82 9.75 -24.54
CA TYR A 372 -23.16 8.92 -23.54
C TYR A 372 -21.78 8.47 -24.01
N ALA A 373 -20.80 8.39 -23.12
CA ALA A 373 -19.49 7.87 -23.48
C ALA A 373 -19.47 6.34 -23.49
N LEU A 374 -18.90 5.76 -24.55
CA LEU A 374 -18.60 4.33 -24.68
C LEU A 374 -17.11 4.14 -24.98
N SER A 375 -16.49 3.12 -24.40
CA SER A 375 -15.09 2.76 -24.67
C SER A 375 -14.93 1.26 -24.95
N SER A 376 -13.72 0.86 -25.31
CA SER A 376 -13.34 -0.53 -25.59
C SER A 376 -12.08 -0.93 -24.83
N PHE A 377 -11.92 -2.21 -24.51
CA PHE A 377 -10.60 -2.81 -24.32
C PHE A 377 -10.26 -3.68 -25.55
N LYS A 378 -9.09 -3.43 -26.15
CA LYS A 378 -8.58 -4.11 -27.36
C LYS A 378 -9.57 -4.06 -28.54
N ALA A 379 -9.93 -2.85 -28.97
CA ALA A 379 -10.91 -2.60 -30.04
C ALA A 379 -10.65 -3.42 -31.31
N GLU A 380 -9.38 -3.55 -31.69
CA GLU A 380 -8.91 -4.22 -32.90
C GLU A 380 -9.23 -5.73 -32.94
N ASN A 381 -9.64 -6.32 -31.81
CA ASN A 381 -9.99 -7.74 -31.72
C ASN A 381 -11.32 -8.09 -32.41
N LYS A 382 -12.26 -7.14 -32.50
CA LYS A 382 -13.60 -7.37 -33.10
C LYS A 382 -13.81 -6.66 -34.43
N GLY A 383 -12.99 -5.63 -34.72
CA GLY A 383 -13.05 -4.86 -35.97
C GLY A 383 -14.20 -3.85 -36.04
N VAL A 384 -14.07 -2.89 -36.96
CA VAL A 384 -14.92 -1.69 -37.06
C VAL A 384 -16.41 -2.02 -37.19
N SER A 385 -16.78 -2.98 -38.05
CA SER A 385 -18.18 -3.33 -38.31
C SER A 385 -18.94 -3.82 -37.07
N TRP A 386 -18.27 -4.58 -36.21
CA TRP A 386 -18.85 -5.07 -34.97
C TRP A 386 -19.15 -3.91 -34.02
N TRP A 387 -18.20 -2.99 -33.84
CA TRP A 387 -18.40 -1.79 -33.03
C TRP A 387 -19.48 -0.87 -33.60
N SER A 388 -19.48 -0.63 -34.92
CA SER A 388 -20.53 0.14 -35.60
C SER A 388 -21.93 -0.43 -35.35
N SER A 389 -22.07 -1.76 -35.31
CA SER A 389 -23.36 -2.39 -35.06
C SER A 389 -23.87 -2.17 -33.62
N ILE A 390 -22.97 -2.11 -32.63
CA ILE A 390 -23.33 -1.79 -31.24
C ILE A 390 -23.74 -0.32 -31.12
N ILE A 391 -22.95 0.58 -31.72
CA ILE A 391 -23.24 2.02 -31.75
C ILE A 391 -24.61 2.28 -32.40
N GLN A 392 -24.89 1.63 -33.55
CA GLN A 392 -26.21 1.71 -34.19
C GLN A 392 -27.34 1.10 -33.33
N ALA A 393 -27.09 -0.02 -32.65
CA ALA A 393 -28.09 -0.64 -31.78
C ALA A 393 -28.42 0.24 -30.55
N LEU A 394 -27.45 0.98 -30.01
CA LEU A 394 -27.65 1.98 -28.96
C LEU A 394 -28.40 3.22 -29.48
N LYS A 395 -27.99 3.74 -30.65
CA LYS A 395 -28.68 4.86 -31.31
C LYS A 395 -30.15 4.53 -31.60
N SER A 396 -30.44 3.32 -32.06
CA SER A 396 -31.82 2.85 -32.31
C SER A 396 -32.68 2.77 -31.04
N ARG A 397 -32.06 2.80 -29.86
CA ARG A 397 -32.72 2.85 -28.54
C ARG A 397 -32.79 4.26 -27.96
N ASN A 398 -32.48 5.29 -28.76
CA ASN A 398 -32.38 6.68 -28.32
C ASN A 398 -31.27 6.89 -27.25
N ILE A 399 -30.19 6.13 -27.35
CA ILE A 399 -28.98 6.25 -26.53
C ILE A 399 -27.82 6.52 -27.50
N PRO A 400 -27.69 7.73 -28.06
CA PRO A 400 -26.53 8.07 -28.86
C PRO A 400 -25.26 8.05 -27.99
N VAL A 401 -24.15 7.64 -28.58
CA VAL A 401 -22.86 7.52 -27.88
C VAL A 401 -21.73 8.18 -28.65
N THR A 402 -20.82 8.81 -27.92
CA THR A 402 -19.44 9.04 -28.39
C THR A 402 -18.61 7.79 -28.11
N PHE A 403 -17.65 7.49 -28.98
CA PHE A 403 -16.84 6.27 -28.86
C PHE A 403 -15.34 6.56 -28.80
N THR A 404 -14.67 6.03 -27.77
CA THR A 404 -13.21 6.05 -27.64
C THR A 404 -12.64 4.65 -27.80
N ALA A 405 -11.90 4.39 -28.88
CA ALA A 405 -11.31 3.08 -29.14
C ALA A 405 -9.93 2.94 -28.46
N ILE A 406 -9.82 2.10 -27.42
CA ILE A 406 -8.54 1.74 -26.80
C ILE A 406 -8.00 0.44 -27.42
N PHE A 407 -6.77 0.51 -27.92
CA PHE A 407 -6.07 -0.60 -28.56
C PHE A 407 -5.02 -1.24 -27.63
N LEU A 408 -4.67 -2.50 -27.90
CA LEU A 408 -3.34 -3.00 -27.48
C LEU A 408 -2.28 -2.62 -28.51
N ASN A 409 -2.64 -2.64 -29.80
CA ASN A 409 -1.81 -2.19 -30.91
C ASN A 409 -2.38 -0.90 -31.53
N ALA A 410 -1.96 0.27 -31.06
CA ALA A 410 -2.32 1.57 -31.64
C ALA A 410 -1.49 1.91 -32.88
N SER A 411 -1.42 1.00 -33.86
CA SER A 411 -0.78 1.28 -35.16
C SER A 411 -1.58 2.29 -35.98
N ASP A 412 -0.92 2.99 -36.90
CA ASP A 412 -1.59 3.91 -37.83
C ASP A 412 -2.72 3.23 -38.62
N ALA A 413 -2.55 1.95 -38.97
CA ALA A 413 -3.57 1.16 -39.63
C ALA A 413 -4.83 0.98 -38.76
N ASN A 414 -4.64 0.63 -37.47
CA ASN A 414 -5.76 0.46 -36.54
C ASN A 414 -6.44 1.80 -36.22
N MET A 415 -5.67 2.85 -35.92
CA MET A 415 -6.23 4.18 -35.65
C MET A 415 -7.02 4.70 -36.86
N LYS A 416 -6.47 4.59 -38.08
CA LYS A 416 -7.14 5.02 -39.30
C LYS A 416 -8.40 4.21 -39.61
N ALA A 417 -8.39 2.90 -39.33
CA ALA A 417 -9.57 2.06 -39.53
C ALA A 417 -10.73 2.46 -38.60
N PHE A 418 -10.42 2.84 -37.36
CA PHE A 418 -11.43 3.18 -36.34
C PHE A 418 -11.82 4.66 -36.33
N ALA A 419 -11.03 5.54 -36.94
CA ALA A 419 -11.31 6.98 -37.02
C ALA A 419 -12.74 7.33 -37.47
N PRO A 420 -13.35 6.66 -38.48
CA PRO A 420 -14.70 7.04 -38.93
C PRO A 420 -15.84 6.78 -37.93
N ILE A 421 -15.57 6.05 -36.84
CA ILE A 421 -16.60 5.65 -35.85
C ILE A 421 -16.23 6.07 -34.43
N SER A 422 -15.13 6.80 -34.25
CA SER A 422 -14.60 7.15 -32.93
C SER A 422 -14.40 8.66 -32.85
N ASP A 423 -14.68 9.24 -31.69
CA ASP A 423 -14.33 10.62 -31.33
C ASP A 423 -12.92 10.69 -30.76
N GLY A 424 -12.46 9.58 -30.16
CA GLY A 424 -11.12 9.46 -29.63
C GLY A 424 -10.54 8.06 -29.79
N VAL A 425 -9.23 7.97 -29.61
CA VAL A 425 -8.47 6.71 -29.61
C VAL A 425 -7.48 6.70 -28.46
N GLY A 426 -7.05 5.51 -28.05
CA GLY A 426 -6.08 5.35 -26.99
C GLY A 426 -5.32 4.03 -27.09
N ASN A 427 -4.41 3.80 -26.16
CA ASN A 427 -3.68 2.55 -26.06
C ASN A 427 -3.66 2.07 -24.60
N TRP A 428 -3.57 0.76 -24.39
CA TRP A 428 -3.40 0.19 -23.03
C TRP A 428 -2.03 0.50 -22.41
N GLY A 429 -1.07 0.92 -23.23
CA GLY A 429 0.27 1.34 -22.84
C GLY A 429 1.26 0.19 -22.72
N THR A 430 2.53 0.56 -22.67
CA THR A 430 3.64 -0.33 -22.30
C THR A 430 4.03 -0.10 -20.85
N ARG A 431 4.96 -0.90 -20.30
CA ARG A 431 5.25 -0.93 -18.85
C ARG A 431 6.73 -0.78 -18.48
N THR A 432 7.59 -0.48 -19.47
CA THR A 432 9.00 -0.17 -19.24
C THR A 432 9.32 1.26 -19.69
N VAL A 433 10.25 1.92 -19.01
CA VAL A 433 10.71 3.27 -19.37
C VAL A 433 11.20 3.33 -20.82
N ALA A 434 11.95 2.31 -21.25
CA ALA A 434 12.50 2.24 -22.61
C ALA A 434 11.40 2.18 -23.68
N THR A 435 10.34 1.39 -23.47
CA THR A 435 9.23 1.30 -24.42
C THR A 435 8.32 2.52 -24.37
N VAL A 436 8.14 3.11 -23.19
CA VAL A 436 7.37 4.35 -23.01
C VAL A 436 8.07 5.50 -23.73
N THR A 437 9.35 5.75 -23.45
CA THR A 437 10.10 6.90 -24.01
C THR A 437 10.54 6.70 -25.46
N GLY A 438 10.77 5.46 -25.89
CA GLY A 438 11.11 5.13 -27.29
C GLY A 438 9.89 4.96 -28.21
N GLY A 439 8.68 5.02 -27.66
CA GLY A 439 7.45 4.87 -28.43
C GLY A 439 7.11 6.09 -29.30
N PRO A 440 6.25 5.95 -30.31
CA PRO A 440 5.81 7.08 -31.12
C PRO A 440 4.93 8.05 -30.34
N ASN A 441 4.96 9.34 -30.70
CA ASN A 441 3.99 10.33 -30.22
C ASN A 441 2.61 10.03 -30.82
N ASN A 442 1.79 9.30 -30.07
CA ASN A 442 0.48 8.85 -30.52
C ASN A 442 -0.58 9.95 -30.42
N ALA A 443 -0.40 10.93 -29.52
CA ALA A 443 -1.29 12.08 -29.43
C ALA A 443 -1.29 12.86 -30.75
N ALA A 444 -0.10 13.24 -31.25
CA ALA A 444 0.04 13.92 -32.53
C ALA A 444 -0.53 13.11 -33.71
N ARG A 445 -0.39 11.77 -33.68
CA ARG A 445 -0.96 10.88 -34.72
C ARG A 445 -2.49 10.86 -34.67
N ALA A 446 -3.07 10.78 -33.48
CA ALA A 446 -4.52 10.84 -33.30
C ALA A 446 -5.07 12.20 -33.75
N HIS A 447 -4.45 13.30 -33.32
CA HIS A 447 -4.85 14.66 -33.72
C HIS A 447 -4.74 14.89 -35.22
N ALA A 448 -3.73 14.35 -35.88
CA ALA A 448 -3.59 14.40 -37.34
C ALA A 448 -4.72 13.66 -38.08
N MET A 449 -5.43 12.75 -37.39
CA MET A 449 -6.63 12.06 -37.89
C MET A 449 -7.94 12.74 -37.42
N GLY A 450 -7.85 13.85 -36.69
CA GLY A 450 -9.00 14.55 -36.12
C GLY A 450 -9.60 13.86 -34.89
N LEU A 451 -8.83 13.03 -34.20
CA LEU A 451 -9.27 12.25 -33.04
C LEU A 451 -8.62 12.75 -31.76
N GLU A 452 -9.34 12.68 -30.65
CA GLU A 452 -8.77 12.84 -29.31
C GLU A 452 -7.85 11.66 -28.94
N TRP A 453 -6.85 11.91 -28.10
CA TRP A 453 -5.96 10.89 -27.55
C TRP A 453 -6.18 10.67 -26.04
N MET A 454 -6.58 9.45 -25.68
CA MET A 454 -6.60 8.96 -24.30
C MET A 454 -5.28 8.24 -23.97
N ALA A 455 -4.40 8.92 -23.24
CA ALA A 455 -3.06 8.42 -22.94
C ALA A 455 -3.07 7.38 -21.80
N PRO A 456 -2.33 6.25 -21.94
CA PRO A 456 -2.15 5.31 -20.85
C PRO A 456 -1.17 5.82 -19.79
N VAL A 457 -1.55 5.70 -18.53
CA VAL A 457 -0.67 5.87 -17.37
C VAL A 457 -0.58 4.54 -16.63
N ALA A 458 0.63 4.11 -16.28
CA ALA A 458 0.87 2.83 -15.63
C ALA A 458 2.08 2.91 -14.69
N VAL A 459 2.07 2.08 -13.64
CA VAL A 459 3.18 1.98 -12.68
C VAL A 459 4.06 0.76 -12.91
N GLN A 460 3.46 -0.42 -12.98
CA GLN A 460 4.17 -1.69 -13.18
C GLN A 460 3.23 -2.74 -13.78
N ASP A 461 3.79 -3.89 -14.19
CA ASP A 461 3.01 -5.04 -14.69
C ASP A 461 3.78 -6.34 -14.40
N VAL A 462 3.27 -7.11 -13.45
CA VAL A 462 3.84 -8.34 -12.91
C VAL A 462 2.76 -9.40 -12.84
N ARG A 463 2.86 -10.42 -13.70
CA ARG A 463 1.80 -11.41 -13.94
C ARG A 463 2.24 -12.79 -13.48
N ALA A 464 1.97 -13.12 -12.22
CA ALA A 464 2.32 -14.44 -11.66
C ALA A 464 1.72 -15.60 -12.48
N ARG A 465 0.45 -15.48 -12.87
CA ARG A 465 -0.26 -16.49 -13.66
C ARG A 465 0.33 -16.71 -15.06
N SER A 466 0.94 -15.69 -15.65
CA SER A 466 1.52 -15.75 -16.99
C SER A 466 3.04 -15.95 -16.98
N PHE A 467 3.66 -15.98 -15.80
CA PHE A 467 5.10 -16.16 -15.60
C PHE A 467 5.94 -15.07 -16.27
N ILE A 468 5.38 -13.87 -16.42
CA ILE A 468 6.02 -12.74 -17.11
C ILE A 468 5.82 -11.43 -16.36
N TYR A 469 6.74 -10.51 -16.53
CA TYR A 469 6.63 -9.14 -16.04
C TYR A 469 7.41 -8.17 -16.93
N ASP A 470 7.17 -6.88 -16.72
CA ASP A 470 7.99 -5.79 -17.24
C ASP A 470 8.75 -5.09 -16.09
N GLU A 471 10.01 -4.75 -16.36
CA GLU A 471 10.82 -3.96 -15.41
C GLU A 471 10.40 -2.48 -15.48
N SER A 472 9.63 -2.04 -14.49
CA SER A 472 9.14 -0.66 -14.40
C SER A 472 10.18 0.34 -13.90
N GLY A 473 11.29 -0.16 -13.34
CA GLY A 473 12.32 0.68 -12.74
C GLY A 473 11.75 1.49 -11.58
N ASN A 474 11.23 0.85 -10.53
CA ASN A 474 10.60 1.55 -9.40
C ASN A 474 9.43 2.43 -9.91
N THR A 475 9.43 3.75 -9.62
CA THR A 475 8.40 4.68 -10.11
C THR A 475 8.76 5.33 -11.45
N GLU A 476 9.84 4.90 -12.11
CA GLU A 476 10.34 5.54 -13.33
C GLU A 476 9.35 5.40 -14.51
N THR A 477 8.77 4.22 -14.73
CA THR A 477 7.68 4.05 -15.72
C THR A 477 6.47 4.93 -15.39
N LEU A 478 6.08 5.05 -14.12
CA LEU A 478 4.97 5.91 -13.70
C LEU A 478 5.21 7.37 -14.10
N ARG A 479 6.38 7.90 -13.77
CA ARG A 479 6.74 9.28 -14.12
C ARG A 479 6.87 9.47 -15.62
N ALA A 480 7.45 8.50 -16.34
CA ALA A 480 7.59 8.57 -17.78
C ALA A 480 6.24 8.58 -18.51
N THR A 481 5.27 7.78 -18.07
CA THR A 481 3.92 7.74 -18.69
C THR A 481 3.13 9.01 -18.40
N TRP A 482 3.20 9.54 -17.18
CA TRP A 482 2.61 10.85 -16.86
C TRP A 482 3.22 12.00 -17.67
N ASN A 483 4.56 12.07 -17.74
CA ASN A 483 5.24 13.10 -18.52
C ASN A 483 4.82 13.04 -19.99
N ARG A 484 4.74 11.84 -20.60
CA ARG A 484 4.25 11.72 -21.98
C ARG A 484 2.81 12.21 -22.15
N ALA A 485 1.91 11.87 -21.25
CA ALA A 485 0.52 12.35 -21.33
C ALA A 485 0.43 13.89 -21.29
N ILE A 486 1.28 14.53 -20.47
CA ILE A 486 1.35 15.98 -20.32
C ILE A 486 2.04 16.64 -21.51
N ASP A 487 3.28 16.23 -21.79
CA ASP A 487 4.18 16.86 -22.76
C ASP A 487 3.72 16.66 -24.21
N GLU A 488 3.11 15.51 -24.53
CA GLU A 488 2.61 15.22 -25.87
C GLU A 488 1.17 15.74 -26.09
N GLY A 489 0.58 16.38 -25.08
CA GLY A 489 -0.71 17.05 -25.21
C GLY A 489 -1.91 16.11 -25.32
N ALA A 490 -1.93 15.02 -24.55
CA ALA A 490 -3.10 14.14 -24.51
C ALA A 490 -4.37 14.88 -24.05
N ASP A 491 -5.54 14.46 -24.53
CA ASP A 491 -6.84 15.06 -24.23
C ASP A 491 -7.47 14.47 -22.97
N SER A 492 -7.21 13.19 -22.73
CA SER A 492 -7.58 12.49 -21.50
C SER A 492 -6.54 11.44 -21.11
N VAL A 493 -6.67 10.91 -19.90
CA VAL A 493 -5.81 9.83 -19.39
C VAL A 493 -6.65 8.62 -19.01
N GLN A 494 -6.12 7.44 -19.31
CA GLN A 494 -6.55 6.18 -18.73
C GLN A 494 -5.44 5.59 -17.84
N ILE A 495 -5.70 5.45 -16.55
CA ILE A 495 -4.83 4.71 -15.63
C ILE A 495 -5.12 3.21 -15.80
N ALA A 496 -4.10 2.45 -16.15
CA ALA A 496 -4.15 0.99 -16.28
C ALA A 496 -3.36 0.37 -15.11
N THR A 497 -3.99 0.02 -13.99
CA THR A 497 -5.46 -0.02 -13.73
C THR A 497 -5.82 0.51 -12.33
N TRP A 498 -7.11 0.66 -12.03
CA TRP A 498 -7.53 0.90 -10.65
C TRP A 498 -7.19 -0.32 -9.77
N ASN A 499 -7.66 -1.52 -10.13
CA ASN A 499 -7.66 -2.68 -9.23
C ASN A 499 -7.37 -4.04 -9.91
N ASP A 500 -6.61 -4.12 -10.99
CA ASP A 500 -6.18 -5.41 -11.53
C ASP A 500 -4.91 -5.95 -10.83
N TYR A 501 -5.15 -6.59 -9.68
CA TYR A 501 -4.11 -7.24 -8.87
C TYR A 501 -3.49 -8.46 -9.57
N SER A 502 -4.15 -9.05 -10.57
CA SER A 502 -3.62 -10.24 -11.27
C SER A 502 -2.43 -9.93 -12.17
N GLU A 503 -2.33 -8.66 -12.56
CA GLU A 503 -1.22 -8.10 -13.32
C GLU A 503 -0.37 -7.15 -12.47
N SER A 504 -0.68 -6.99 -11.17
CA SER A 504 -0.03 -6.02 -10.26
C SER A 504 0.01 -4.59 -10.83
N THR A 505 -0.98 -4.23 -11.65
CA THR A 505 -1.07 -2.92 -12.33
C THR A 505 -1.89 -1.90 -11.53
N HIS A 506 -2.44 -2.32 -10.39
CA HIS A 506 -3.39 -1.55 -9.60
C HIS A 506 -2.77 -0.30 -8.99
N PHE A 507 -3.57 0.76 -8.94
CA PHE A 507 -3.27 2.00 -8.22
C PHE A 507 -4.07 2.11 -6.93
N ALA A 508 -5.20 1.40 -6.81
CA ALA A 508 -6.03 1.38 -5.61
C ALA A 508 -5.20 1.04 -4.36
N PRO A 509 -5.47 1.64 -3.19
CA PRO A 509 -4.68 1.37 -2.00
C PRO A 509 -4.58 -0.11 -1.66
N SER A 510 -3.37 -0.57 -1.41
CA SER A 510 -3.07 -2.00 -1.25
C SER A 510 -2.14 -2.29 -0.07
N VAL A 511 -2.01 -3.57 0.27
CA VAL A 511 -1.07 -4.00 1.32
C VAL A 511 0.39 -3.77 0.90
N ALA A 512 0.73 -3.85 -0.38
CA ALA A 512 2.11 -3.68 -0.85
C ALA A 512 2.57 -2.22 -1.01
N HIS A 513 1.63 -1.28 -1.22
CA HIS A 513 2.01 0.10 -1.54
C HIS A 513 1.19 1.20 -0.88
N GLY A 514 0.18 0.87 -0.06
CA GLY A 514 -0.71 1.87 0.51
C GLY A 514 -1.24 2.80 -0.57
N SER A 515 -1.26 4.11 -0.31
CA SER A 515 -1.71 5.11 -1.28
C SER A 515 -0.59 5.69 -2.15
N ALA A 516 0.66 5.22 -2.01
CA ALA A 516 1.84 5.89 -2.58
C ALA A 516 1.74 6.17 -4.09
N PHE A 517 1.24 5.23 -4.90
CA PHE A 517 1.09 5.43 -6.35
C PHE A 517 0.00 6.44 -6.71
N LEU A 518 -1.09 6.52 -5.93
CA LEU A 518 -2.11 7.55 -6.08
C LEU A 518 -1.57 8.92 -5.67
N ASP A 519 -0.85 9.00 -4.55
CA ASP A 519 -0.32 10.25 -4.03
C ASP A 519 0.74 10.86 -4.99
N ILE A 520 1.62 10.04 -5.56
CA ILE A 520 2.52 10.48 -6.64
C ILE A 520 1.72 10.97 -7.85
N SER A 521 0.76 10.18 -8.31
CA SER A 521 -0.02 10.47 -9.52
C SER A 521 -0.88 11.71 -9.40
N ARG A 522 -1.34 12.03 -8.19
CA ARG A 522 -2.16 13.21 -7.91
C ARG A 522 -1.49 14.52 -8.33
N HIS A 523 -0.16 14.62 -8.16
CA HIS A 523 0.59 15.81 -8.58
C HIS A 523 0.61 15.95 -10.11
N TYR A 524 0.80 14.85 -10.83
CA TYR A 524 0.78 14.82 -12.29
C TYR A 524 -0.63 15.01 -12.86
N ALA A 525 -1.65 14.41 -12.24
CA ALA A 525 -3.05 14.62 -12.62
C ALA A 525 -3.45 16.09 -12.48
N ALA A 526 -3.00 16.76 -11.41
CA ALA A 526 -3.21 18.20 -11.23
C ALA A 526 -2.49 19.03 -12.29
N GLU A 527 -1.24 18.70 -12.64
CA GLU A 527 -0.53 19.37 -13.74
C GLU A 527 -1.25 19.16 -15.07
N PHE A 528 -1.63 17.92 -15.40
CA PHE A 528 -2.35 17.59 -16.62
C PHE A 528 -3.62 18.43 -16.81
N LYS A 529 -4.35 18.64 -15.71
CA LYS A 529 -5.62 19.39 -15.66
C LYS A 529 -5.47 20.92 -15.64
N THR A 530 -4.34 21.43 -15.16
CA THR A 530 -4.15 22.88 -14.93
C THR A 530 -3.02 23.50 -15.74
N GLY A 531 -2.19 22.67 -16.37
CA GLY A 531 -0.94 23.06 -17.02
C GLY A 531 0.15 23.51 -16.05
N LYS A 532 0.00 23.26 -14.74
CA LYS A 532 0.92 23.74 -13.70
C LYS A 532 1.26 22.67 -12.69
N PHE A 533 2.53 22.25 -12.66
CA PHE A 533 3.04 21.42 -11.58
C PHE A 533 3.21 22.23 -10.30
N THR A 534 2.49 21.85 -9.24
CA THR A 534 2.56 22.52 -7.93
C THR A 534 2.84 21.51 -6.83
N ILE A 535 3.82 21.82 -5.98
CA ILE A 535 4.12 21.07 -4.75
C ILE A 535 3.65 21.92 -3.56
N SER A 536 2.50 21.58 -2.98
CA SER A 536 1.98 22.25 -1.78
C SER A 536 2.72 21.83 -0.51
N ASP A 537 3.17 20.58 -0.47
CA ASP A 537 3.73 19.92 0.70
C ASP A 537 4.91 19.04 0.32
N ASP A 538 5.97 19.10 1.13
CA ASP A 538 7.10 18.20 1.00
C ASP A 538 6.60 16.75 1.18
N ALA A 539 7.07 15.81 0.36
CA ALA A 539 6.76 14.39 0.45
C ALA A 539 7.96 13.51 0.07
N ILE A 540 8.04 12.33 0.68
CA ILE A 540 9.06 11.31 0.39
C ILE A 540 8.36 9.99 0.16
N TYR A 541 8.75 9.33 -0.92
CA TYR A 541 8.32 7.97 -1.25
C TYR A 541 9.53 7.07 -1.31
N VAL A 542 9.39 5.87 -0.76
CA VAL A 542 10.37 4.81 -0.87
C VAL A 542 9.73 3.69 -1.67
N THR A 543 10.42 3.21 -2.71
CA THR A 543 9.99 2.02 -3.45
C THR A 543 11.12 1.00 -3.58
N HIS A 544 10.81 -0.29 -3.49
CA HIS A 544 11.79 -1.37 -3.61
C HIS A 544 11.10 -2.72 -3.79
N ARG A 545 11.86 -3.74 -4.21
CA ARG A 545 11.44 -5.15 -4.10
C ARG A 545 11.70 -5.68 -2.68
N ILE A 546 11.00 -6.72 -2.28
CA ILE A 546 11.20 -7.38 -0.97
C ILE A 546 12.28 -8.47 -1.00
N HIS A 547 12.88 -8.73 -2.16
CA HIS A 547 14.04 -9.58 -2.32
C HIS A 547 14.75 -9.23 -3.64
N ALA A 548 16.00 -9.65 -3.78
CA ALA A 548 16.72 -9.53 -5.05
C ALA A 548 16.05 -10.38 -6.13
N VAL A 549 16.15 -9.98 -7.41
CA VAL A 549 15.59 -10.74 -8.55
C VAL A 549 16.15 -12.16 -8.59
N ALA A 550 17.43 -12.33 -8.25
CA ALA A 550 18.11 -13.62 -8.20
C ALA A 550 17.86 -14.43 -6.90
N ALA A 551 17.02 -13.94 -5.98
CA ALA A 551 16.73 -14.65 -4.74
C ALA A 551 16.02 -15.98 -5.01
N VAL A 552 16.41 -17.02 -4.27
CA VAL A 552 15.78 -18.34 -4.36
C VAL A 552 14.65 -18.41 -3.33
N PRO A 553 13.37 -18.59 -3.74
CA PRO A 553 12.27 -18.68 -2.82
C PRO A 553 12.35 -19.91 -1.89
N GLN A 554 11.59 -19.89 -0.80
CA GLN A 554 11.48 -21.00 0.13
C GLN A 554 10.72 -22.17 -0.50
N ILE A 555 9.71 -21.86 -1.32
CA ILE A 555 8.95 -22.83 -2.10
C ILE A 555 9.52 -22.88 -3.53
N THR A 556 9.82 -24.09 -3.99
CA THR A 556 10.26 -24.30 -5.38
C THR A 556 9.10 -24.05 -6.34
N LEU A 557 9.23 -23.03 -7.17
CA LEU A 557 8.28 -22.72 -8.24
C LEU A 557 8.69 -23.46 -9.52
N THR A 558 7.74 -24.13 -10.18
CA THR A 558 7.99 -24.79 -11.47
C THR A 558 7.85 -23.83 -12.65
N LYS A 559 7.21 -22.67 -12.43
CA LYS A 559 7.03 -21.61 -13.42
C LYS A 559 7.30 -20.22 -12.81
N PRO A 560 8.57 -19.89 -12.48
CA PRO A 560 8.92 -18.55 -12.02
C PRO A 560 8.71 -17.51 -13.13
N MET A 561 8.43 -16.27 -12.72
CA MET A 561 8.30 -15.14 -13.62
C MET A 561 9.63 -14.73 -14.26
N SER A 562 9.56 -14.27 -15.51
CA SER A 562 10.68 -13.77 -16.31
C SER A 562 10.38 -12.38 -16.93
N PRO A 563 11.37 -11.49 -17.11
CA PRO A 563 11.17 -10.12 -17.61
C PRO A 563 10.99 -10.10 -19.14
N THR A 564 9.88 -10.66 -19.63
CA THR A 564 9.69 -10.88 -21.07
C THR A 564 8.36 -10.34 -21.60
N LEU A 565 7.60 -9.59 -20.80
CA LEU A 565 6.28 -9.10 -21.20
C LEU A 565 6.37 -8.15 -22.41
N SER A 566 7.27 -7.17 -22.37
CA SER A 566 7.62 -6.30 -23.50
C SER A 566 8.96 -6.70 -24.15
N GLY A 567 9.29 -8.00 -24.11
CA GLY A 567 10.59 -8.53 -24.54
C GLY A 567 11.71 -8.32 -23.52
N ASN A 568 12.93 -8.73 -23.89
CA ASN A 568 14.04 -8.91 -22.94
C ASN A 568 15.01 -7.71 -22.89
N GLY A 569 14.60 -6.57 -23.44
CA GLY A 569 15.46 -5.40 -23.66
C GLY A 569 15.70 -4.53 -22.41
N THR A 570 14.87 -4.68 -21.36
CA THR A 570 15.02 -3.93 -20.11
C THR A 570 15.45 -4.90 -19.00
N PRO A 571 16.72 -4.85 -18.54
CA PRO A 571 17.21 -5.78 -17.53
C PRO A 571 16.60 -5.48 -16.16
N PRO A 572 16.31 -6.50 -15.32
CA PRO A 572 15.78 -6.28 -13.98
C PRO A 572 16.73 -5.48 -13.09
N ARG A 573 16.16 -4.71 -12.16
CA ARG A 573 16.91 -3.80 -11.27
C ARG A 573 16.71 -4.10 -9.78
N ASP A 574 17.80 -4.36 -9.07
CA ASP A 574 17.79 -4.53 -7.61
C ASP A 574 18.12 -3.20 -6.91
N THR A 575 17.14 -2.29 -6.86
CA THR A 575 17.30 -0.97 -6.24
C THR A 575 16.19 -0.59 -5.26
N VAL A 576 16.59 0.22 -4.27
CA VAL A 576 15.69 1.11 -3.53
C VAL A 576 15.68 2.46 -4.24
N GLU A 577 14.51 2.99 -4.57
CA GLU A 577 14.36 4.38 -5.02
C GLU A 577 13.81 5.23 -3.87
N VAL A 578 14.39 6.41 -3.70
CA VAL A 578 13.80 7.49 -2.91
C VAL A 578 13.38 8.59 -3.87
N LEU A 579 12.06 8.78 -3.98
CA LEU A 579 11.44 9.86 -4.74
C LEU A 579 11.03 10.95 -3.76
N THR A 580 11.44 12.19 -4.01
CA THR A 580 11.09 13.35 -3.20
C THR A 580 10.35 14.38 -4.04
N LEU A 581 9.27 14.94 -3.48
CA LEU A 581 8.59 16.12 -4.00
C LEU A 581 8.82 17.23 -2.98
N LEU A 582 9.71 18.17 -3.27
CA LEU A 582 10.15 19.17 -2.29
C LEU A 582 9.84 20.60 -2.72
N LYS A 583 9.36 21.42 -1.78
CA LYS A 583 9.16 22.88 -1.97
C LYS A 583 10.47 23.64 -2.11
N ALA A 584 11.51 23.16 -1.44
CA ALA A 584 12.85 23.71 -1.46
C ALA A 584 13.87 22.58 -1.25
N ALA A 585 15.13 22.79 -1.63
CA ALA A 585 16.18 21.79 -1.42
C ALA A 585 16.25 21.32 0.04
N ALA A 586 16.56 20.04 0.23
CA ALA A 586 16.66 19.39 1.54
C ALA A 586 17.76 18.32 1.55
N SER A 587 18.34 18.06 2.73
CA SER A 587 19.24 16.93 2.95
C SER A 587 18.41 15.69 3.25
N VAL A 588 18.55 14.66 2.42
CA VAL A 588 17.85 13.37 2.53
C VAL A 588 18.82 12.32 3.03
N THR A 589 18.46 11.63 4.10
CA THR A 589 19.18 10.45 4.62
C THR A 589 18.36 9.21 4.34
N VAL A 590 18.98 8.22 3.71
CA VAL A 590 18.37 6.95 3.33
C VAL A 590 19.09 5.82 4.05
N THR A 591 18.34 4.93 4.68
CA THR A 591 18.86 3.73 5.32
C THR A 591 18.39 2.51 4.57
N VAL A 592 19.32 1.69 4.07
CA VAL A 592 19.04 0.41 3.39
C VAL A 592 19.86 -0.69 4.07
N GLY A 593 19.19 -1.70 4.62
CA GLY A 593 19.87 -2.83 5.27
C GLY A 593 20.80 -2.43 6.41
N GLY A 594 20.45 -1.36 7.15
CA GLY A 594 21.25 -0.81 8.25
C GLY A 594 22.36 0.16 7.86
N LYS A 595 22.60 0.40 6.55
CA LYS A 595 23.56 1.41 6.08
C LYS A 595 22.85 2.70 5.74
N ALA A 596 23.28 3.81 6.36
CA ALA A 596 22.74 5.14 6.10
C ALA A 596 23.63 5.92 5.12
N VAL A 597 23.01 6.61 4.17
CA VAL A 597 23.68 7.51 3.21
C VAL A 597 22.88 8.80 3.10
N SER A 598 23.56 9.95 3.15
CA SER A 598 22.93 11.27 2.98
C SER A 598 23.28 11.91 1.65
N TYR A 599 22.36 12.68 1.08
CA TYR A 599 22.56 13.50 -0.12
C TYR A 599 21.64 14.72 -0.11
N ASN A 600 21.98 15.74 -0.90
CA ASN A 600 21.10 16.89 -1.10
C ASN A 600 20.14 16.62 -2.27
N ALA A 601 18.85 16.70 -2.02
CA ALA A 601 17.81 16.69 -3.05
C ALA A 601 17.42 18.14 -3.39
N PRO A 602 17.24 18.49 -4.68
CA PRO A 602 16.78 19.81 -5.09
C PRO A 602 15.29 20.01 -4.75
N ALA A 603 14.80 21.23 -4.92
CA ALA A 603 13.36 21.48 -5.00
C ALA A 603 12.76 20.79 -6.25
N GLY A 604 11.47 20.50 -6.23
CA GLY A 604 10.78 19.81 -7.31
C GLY A 604 10.71 18.29 -7.10
N VAL A 605 10.43 17.57 -8.19
CA VAL A 605 10.47 16.10 -8.25
C VAL A 605 11.91 15.65 -8.43
N PHE A 606 12.40 14.78 -7.54
CA PHE A 606 13.74 14.21 -7.66
C PHE A 606 13.74 12.76 -7.21
N ALA A 607 14.34 11.86 -7.99
CA ALA A 607 14.52 10.46 -7.61
C ALA A 607 15.99 10.11 -7.55
N LYS A 608 16.36 9.32 -6.55
CA LYS A 608 17.69 8.73 -6.44
C LYS A 608 17.58 7.27 -6.05
N THR A 609 18.37 6.42 -6.71
CA THR A 609 18.41 4.99 -6.44
C THR A 609 19.63 4.60 -5.61
N PHE A 610 19.47 3.52 -4.86
CA PHE A 610 20.46 2.88 -4.02
C PHE A 610 20.42 1.37 -4.26
N PRO A 611 21.54 0.64 -4.13
CA PRO A 611 21.52 -0.81 -4.22
C PRO A 611 20.56 -1.42 -3.19
N LEU A 612 19.76 -2.41 -3.61
CA LEU A 612 18.92 -3.17 -2.70
C LEU A 612 19.79 -3.98 -1.73
N ALA A 613 19.45 -3.96 -0.44
CA ALA A 613 20.12 -4.78 0.57
C ALA A 613 19.11 -5.35 1.58
N VAL A 614 19.44 -6.52 2.13
CA VAL A 614 18.62 -7.24 3.12
C VAL A 614 18.42 -6.40 4.38
N GLY A 615 17.20 -6.35 4.89
CA GLY A 615 16.82 -5.60 6.08
C GLY A 615 15.81 -4.50 5.79
N LYS A 616 15.71 -3.54 6.72
CA LYS A 616 14.75 -2.44 6.65
C LYS A 616 15.19 -1.35 5.68
N VAL A 617 14.19 -0.64 5.14
CA VAL A 617 14.38 0.52 4.26
C VAL A 617 13.63 1.72 4.83
N SER A 618 14.29 2.88 4.90
CA SER A 618 13.67 4.13 5.35
C SER A 618 14.36 5.35 4.74
N ALA A 619 13.67 6.47 4.67
CA ALA A 619 14.24 7.75 4.27
C ALA A 619 13.72 8.90 5.15
N THR A 620 14.53 9.94 5.33
CA THR A 620 14.17 11.16 6.07
C THR A 620 14.74 12.37 5.35
N ALA A 621 13.92 13.36 5.07
CA ALA A 621 14.35 14.65 4.55
C ALA A 621 14.44 15.65 5.71
N SER A 622 15.46 16.51 5.65
CA SER A 622 15.71 17.54 6.65
C SER A 622 16.11 18.85 5.98
N ARG A 623 15.69 19.96 6.57
CA ARG A 623 16.00 21.32 6.12
C ARG A 623 16.38 22.14 7.35
N ASN A 624 17.54 22.80 7.31
CA ASN A 624 18.10 23.56 8.44
C ASN A 624 18.24 22.73 9.74
N GLY A 625 18.62 21.45 9.61
CA GLY A 625 18.80 20.53 10.75
C GLY A 625 17.52 19.95 11.36
N ALA A 626 16.33 20.38 10.90
CA ALA A 626 15.06 19.82 11.32
C ALA A 626 14.53 18.80 10.29
N ALA A 627 13.98 17.67 10.75
CA ALA A 627 13.27 16.74 9.88
C ALA A 627 12.00 17.41 9.34
N ILE A 628 11.81 17.39 8.02
CA ILE A 628 10.61 17.93 7.36
C ILE A 628 9.63 16.81 6.99
N ASP A 629 10.15 15.60 6.74
CA ASP A 629 9.34 14.43 6.44
C ASP A 629 10.17 13.14 6.57
N SER A 630 9.49 12.02 6.79
CA SER A 630 10.13 10.70 6.89
C SER A 630 9.20 9.59 6.44
N VAL A 631 9.77 8.53 5.90
CA VAL A 631 9.05 7.32 5.51
C VAL A 631 9.84 6.09 5.94
N VAL A 632 9.14 5.09 6.48
CA VAL A 632 9.70 3.78 6.81
C VAL A 632 8.87 2.75 6.06
N SER A 633 9.52 1.94 5.23
CA SER A 633 8.83 0.84 4.57
C SER A 633 8.43 -0.21 5.61
N PRO A 634 7.16 -0.66 5.66
CA PRO A 634 6.76 -1.77 6.52
C PRO A 634 7.29 -3.11 5.98
N HIS A 635 7.80 -3.13 4.74
CA HIS A 635 8.28 -4.33 4.07
C HIS A 635 9.80 -4.48 4.22
N THR A 636 10.22 -5.62 4.75
CA THR A 636 11.64 -5.95 4.93
C THR A 636 12.17 -6.69 3.71
N VAL A 637 13.37 -6.33 3.25
CA VAL A 637 14.05 -7.08 2.19
C VAL A 637 14.65 -8.36 2.78
N VAL A 638 14.35 -9.52 2.20
CA VAL A 638 14.79 -10.84 2.66
C VAL A 638 15.66 -11.55 1.64
N THR A 639 16.50 -12.47 2.10
CA THR A 639 17.32 -13.33 1.21
C THR A 639 16.54 -14.49 0.61
N ARG A 640 15.52 -14.99 1.34
CA ARG A 640 14.70 -16.15 0.95
C ARG A 640 13.22 -15.82 1.11
N PRO A 641 12.58 -15.24 0.08
CA PRO A 641 11.15 -14.94 0.12
C PRO A 641 10.34 -16.24 0.11
N LEU A 642 9.08 -16.21 0.56
CA LEU A 642 8.23 -17.40 0.52
C LEU A 642 8.04 -17.90 -0.94
N VAL A 643 7.63 -16.98 -1.80
CA VAL A 643 7.48 -17.15 -3.26
C VAL A 643 8.21 -16.01 -3.98
N GLN A 644 8.45 -16.16 -5.29
CA GLN A 644 9.00 -15.08 -6.09
C GLN A 644 7.97 -13.96 -6.27
N ASP A 645 8.31 -12.77 -5.84
CA ASP A 645 7.54 -11.54 -5.99
C ASP A 645 8.41 -10.43 -6.59
N LEU A 646 8.08 -10.03 -7.82
CA LEU A 646 8.88 -9.08 -8.58
C LEU A 646 8.21 -7.71 -8.69
N GLN A 647 7.07 -7.50 -8.03
CA GLN A 647 6.44 -6.19 -7.92
C GLN A 647 7.28 -5.26 -7.05
N TYR A 648 7.20 -3.98 -7.34
CA TYR A 648 7.69 -2.94 -6.45
C TYR A 648 6.65 -2.65 -5.38
N TYR A 649 7.13 -2.72 -4.14
CA TYR A 649 6.44 -2.22 -2.97
C TYR A 649 6.74 -0.74 -2.84
N ALA A 650 5.81 0.01 -2.25
CA ALA A 650 5.98 1.44 -2.04
C ALA A 650 5.51 1.87 -0.65
N SER A 651 5.99 3.02 -0.21
CA SER A 651 5.52 3.65 1.02
C SER A 651 5.59 5.16 0.85
N SER A 652 4.56 5.85 1.31
CA SER A 652 4.50 7.31 1.36
C SER A 652 4.78 7.81 2.78
N SER A 653 5.38 8.98 2.91
CA SER A 653 5.43 9.73 4.17
C SER A 653 4.07 10.35 4.56
N ARG A 654 3.05 10.21 3.70
CA ARG A 654 1.68 10.68 3.92
C ARG A 654 0.71 9.59 4.35
N ASP A 655 1.16 8.33 4.38
CA ASP A 655 0.37 7.16 4.83
C ASP A 655 0.46 6.93 6.35
#